data_AF-A0A9E3FX46-F1
#
_entry.id   AF-A0A9E3FX46-F1
#
_cell.length_a   1.000
_cell.length_b   1.000
_cell.length_c   1.000
_cell.angle_alpha   90.00
_cell.angle_beta   90.00
_cell.angle_gamma   90.00
#
_symmetry.space_group_name_H-M   'P 1'
#
loop_
_entity.id
_entity.type
_entity.pdbx_description
1 polymer ?
#
loop_
_entity_poly.entity_id
_entity_poly.type
_entity_poly.pdbx_seq_one_letter_code
_entity_poly.pdbx_strand_id
1 'polypeptide(L)'
;MNRHTVIVEGTLSFRMQRVAAAQAGVHGCDVATLPLLAARLAGGFSRPADHTTLVPIVAQALADLHFEELETVKTRPGMARAVLASLTRVWAADIRFDDPRFASARLNDLGRIEAYLRSHLPMGALLPRDLRDRAISRVGHARAAAGKLHFHRLISIDPLWRPLVKALATVVEITWDAAGTRDRSWFPGTFLPTAMQPAQELICDICADPRAEVVEALRWARELLSNGSIQASDIAISGADLGAWDDHMLVLAAAADLPIHFASGVSALSTRAGQTCAALADVMINGLSQDRVRRLSLLSPYLTEALPVDWMKGIPTEAGLFEPEHWARSLEPLSRSDGVPIAAILMPVLRDLDAGPQQAVKLGETLLRGRSLGLWQEALRLGPAAAMEMTLTSLRIADESDPANNIIWARADDLVGAPRKHMRLLGLSSRTWPRGDSVDPLLPDHVLNEHDLVDLPRFERDRLAFEILVSHPASRVTLSRPRRSAGGSFLAKSALLQRKVIERPLSRTRTPKHAFSEGDRLLARTDDALKLPHMQSVTSCWTDWTRRLEPTPHDGGFRKDHPAVVRALNLPQSATSLRRLLRDPLGFVWLRALGMTAPELAVEPLQLDPITFGDLVHELLRLAIERIEPTPSLVGATPEEIDNALDAAASDIAERWPLTQAVPPRLLWLDTIEEARRRARRGLTIDERFGPGTRSFSEVPFGNPQSSAERSDPWPEGQEVMIGQSGIRLKGRIDRVDVKPDRRGVRISDYKTGTTPRNLCDVILGGGTEVQRALYAITIGQLIPEASVIISRLVYLDTMGPAASLDGDTLERAERMLLHFVDVAVEGLRNGAAYAGPDAFAAYNDLRIALPAALDRYEARKQEGFNTAQQRLAPLWAQP
;
A
#
# COMPACT_ATOMS: atom_id res chain seq x y z
N MET A 1 -27.13 -52.36 1.18
CA MET A 1 -26.90 -50.94 0.82
C MET A 1 -25.83 -50.92 -0.26
N ASN A 2 -26.17 -50.54 -1.49
CA ASN A 2 -25.21 -50.56 -2.61
C ASN A 2 -24.29 -49.33 -2.53
N ARG A 3 -23.08 -49.52 -1.99
CA ARG A 3 -22.05 -48.48 -1.99
C ARG A 3 -21.59 -48.17 -3.42
N HIS A 4 -21.37 -46.89 -3.69
CA HIS A 4 -20.69 -46.42 -4.89
C HIS A 4 -19.86 -45.18 -4.56
N THR A 5 -18.78 -44.97 -5.29
CA THR A 5 -17.87 -43.84 -5.09
C THR A 5 -17.73 -43.04 -6.38
N VAL A 6 -17.93 -41.74 -6.30
CA VAL A 6 -17.69 -40.77 -7.38
C VAL A 6 -16.30 -40.18 -7.21
N ILE A 7 -15.47 -40.30 -8.25
CA ILE A 7 -14.13 -39.76 -8.29
C ILE A 7 -14.13 -38.44 -9.05
N VAL A 8 -13.63 -37.40 -8.39
CA VAL A 8 -13.60 -36.02 -8.88
C VAL A 8 -12.20 -35.42 -8.77
N GLU A 9 -11.99 -34.31 -9.47
CA GLU A 9 -10.81 -33.46 -9.37
C GLU A 9 -11.26 -32.04 -8.97
N GLY A 10 -10.52 -31.41 -8.04
CA GLY A 10 -10.83 -30.07 -7.54
C GLY A 10 -11.91 -29.99 -6.46
N THR A 11 -11.87 -28.89 -5.69
CA THR A 11 -12.80 -28.59 -4.58
C THR A 11 -14.22 -28.33 -5.07
N LEU A 12 -14.35 -27.66 -6.22
CA LEU A 12 -15.64 -27.32 -6.81
C LEU A 12 -16.46 -28.57 -7.16
N SER A 13 -15.90 -29.49 -7.94
CA SER A 13 -16.60 -30.73 -8.33
C SER A 13 -16.92 -31.59 -7.11
N PHE A 14 -15.99 -31.67 -6.14
CA PHE A 14 -16.21 -32.34 -4.86
C PHE A 14 -17.44 -31.80 -4.11
N ARG A 15 -17.56 -30.49 -3.98
CA ARG A 15 -18.72 -29.87 -3.32
C ARG A 15 -20.01 -30.08 -4.12
N MET A 16 -19.97 -29.90 -5.44
CA MET A 16 -21.13 -30.02 -6.31
C MET A 16 -21.69 -31.45 -6.36
N GLN A 17 -20.84 -32.47 -6.39
CA GLN A 17 -21.30 -33.87 -6.36
C GLN A 17 -21.95 -34.25 -5.02
N ARG A 18 -21.44 -33.73 -3.90
CA ARG A 18 -22.10 -33.90 -2.59
C ARG A 18 -23.48 -33.27 -2.55
N VAL A 19 -23.63 -32.08 -3.14
CA VAL A 19 -24.92 -31.38 -3.24
C VAL A 19 -25.88 -32.15 -4.14
N ALA A 20 -25.43 -32.62 -5.30
CA ALA A 20 -26.25 -33.41 -6.21
C ALA A 20 -26.74 -34.72 -5.55
N ALA A 21 -25.86 -35.43 -4.84
CA ALA A 21 -26.23 -36.64 -4.10
C ALA A 21 -27.25 -36.35 -2.99
N ALA A 22 -27.08 -35.24 -2.25
CA ALA A 22 -28.02 -34.81 -1.22
C ALA A 22 -29.40 -34.44 -1.80
N GLN A 23 -29.44 -33.69 -2.90
CA GLN A 23 -30.68 -33.29 -3.59
C GLN A 23 -31.45 -34.51 -4.14
N ALA A 24 -30.73 -35.52 -4.63
CA ALA A 24 -31.32 -36.74 -5.15
C ALA A 24 -31.66 -37.78 -4.07
N GLY A 25 -31.42 -37.48 -2.78
CA GLY A 25 -31.69 -38.41 -1.67
C GLY A 25 -30.88 -39.71 -1.76
N VAL A 26 -29.70 -39.66 -2.38
CA VAL A 26 -28.90 -40.87 -2.66
C VAL A 26 -28.15 -41.30 -1.41
N HIS A 27 -28.47 -42.48 -0.90
CA HIS A 27 -27.77 -43.10 0.23
C HIS A 27 -26.65 -44.03 -0.23
N GLY A 28 -25.49 -43.98 0.43
CA GLY A 28 -24.34 -44.85 0.11
C GLY A 28 -23.47 -44.38 -1.06
N CYS A 29 -23.67 -43.14 -1.53
CA CYS A 29 -22.73 -42.43 -2.39
C CYS A 29 -21.61 -41.83 -1.54
N ASP A 30 -20.37 -42.03 -1.95
CA ASP A 30 -19.23 -41.28 -1.44
C ASP A 30 -18.54 -40.50 -2.55
N VAL A 31 -17.92 -39.37 -2.20
CA VAL A 31 -17.20 -38.52 -3.15
C VAL A 31 -15.75 -38.43 -2.69
N ALA A 32 -14.81 -38.77 -3.57
CA ALA A 32 -13.39 -38.84 -3.23
C ALA A 32 -12.52 -38.40 -4.41
N THR A 33 -11.25 -38.08 -4.15
CA THR A 33 -10.21 -37.99 -5.17
C THR A 33 -9.50 -39.34 -5.29
N LEU A 34 -8.69 -39.55 -6.34
CA LEU A 34 -7.89 -40.78 -6.48
C LEU A 34 -6.97 -41.06 -5.27
N PRO A 35 -6.23 -40.06 -4.73
CA PRO A 35 -5.47 -40.26 -3.50
C PRO A 35 -6.32 -40.70 -2.30
N LEU A 36 -7.51 -40.12 -2.13
CA LEU A 36 -8.42 -40.48 -1.02
C LEU A 36 -9.01 -41.89 -1.20
N LEU A 37 -9.34 -42.28 -2.43
CA LEU A 37 -9.74 -43.65 -2.75
C LEU A 37 -8.62 -44.64 -2.43
N ALA A 38 -7.38 -44.34 -2.86
CA ALA A 38 -6.21 -45.16 -2.57
C ALA A 38 -5.97 -45.30 -1.07
N ALA A 39 -6.08 -44.21 -0.30
CA ALA A 39 -5.96 -44.24 1.15
C ALA A 39 -7.00 -45.14 1.82
N ARG A 40 -8.27 -45.05 1.40
CA ARG A 40 -9.31 -45.94 1.92
C ARG A 40 -9.01 -47.41 1.66
N LEU A 41 -8.49 -47.75 0.47
CA LEU A 41 -8.11 -49.12 0.11
C LEU A 41 -6.84 -49.61 0.83
N ALA A 42 -5.86 -48.73 1.02
CA ALA A 42 -4.63 -49.01 1.75
C ALA A 42 -4.90 -49.32 3.24
N GLY A 43 -5.97 -48.78 3.81
CA GLY A 43 -6.54 -49.11 5.11
C GLY A 43 -7.05 -47.87 5.86
N GLY A 44 -8.00 -48.04 6.79
CA GLY A 44 -8.70 -46.93 7.46
C GLY A 44 -7.85 -45.93 8.26
N PHE A 45 -6.59 -46.28 8.56
CA PHE A 45 -5.63 -45.39 9.24
C PHE A 45 -4.59 -44.79 8.29
N SER A 46 -4.68 -45.06 6.98
CA SER A 46 -3.76 -44.51 5.99
C SER A 46 -4.31 -43.19 5.43
N ARG A 47 -3.43 -42.23 5.16
CA ARG A 47 -3.75 -40.95 4.53
C ARG A 47 -2.67 -40.59 3.51
N PRO A 48 -3.00 -39.84 2.44
CA PRO A 48 -1.96 -39.22 1.62
C PRO A 48 -1.14 -38.26 2.46
N ALA A 49 0.18 -38.25 2.25
CA ALA A 49 1.03 -37.22 2.81
C ALA A 49 0.67 -35.86 2.18
N ASP A 50 0.33 -34.89 3.02
CA ASP A 50 -0.04 -33.53 2.65
C ASP A 50 1.17 -32.60 2.63
N HIS A 51 1.05 -31.49 1.89
CA HIS A 51 2.13 -30.49 1.78
C HIS A 51 2.60 -29.97 3.15
N THR A 52 1.68 -29.82 4.10
CA THR A 52 1.96 -29.39 5.48
C THR A 52 2.86 -30.38 6.23
N THR A 53 2.80 -31.67 5.92
CA THR A 53 3.70 -32.70 6.46
C THR A 53 5.01 -32.75 5.65
N LEU A 54 4.93 -32.66 4.32
CA LEU A 54 6.08 -32.90 3.44
C LEU A 54 7.10 -31.76 3.43
N VAL A 55 6.67 -30.49 3.39
CA VAL A 55 7.59 -29.33 3.28
C VAL A 55 8.59 -29.27 4.44
N PRO A 56 8.19 -29.41 5.73
CA PRO A 56 9.14 -29.41 6.84
C PRO A 56 10.16 -30.55 6.75
N ILE A 57 9.72 -31.76 6.36
CA ILE A 57 10.62 -32.92 6.23
C ILE A 57 11.61 -32.72 5.07
N VAL A 58 11.17 -32.13 3.95
CA VAL A 58 12.07 -31.77 2.84
C VAL A 58 13.09 -30.72 3.30
N ALA A 59 12.67 -29.71 4.06
CA ALA A 59 13.58 -28.71 4.60
C ALA A 59 14.64 -29.34 5.52
N GLN A 60 14.24 -30.31 6.35
CA GLN A 60 15.16 -31.07 7.19
C GLN A 60 16.11 -31.95 6.35
N ALA A 61 15.60 -32.64 5.32
CA ALA A 61 16.42 -33.42 4.41
C ALA A 61 17.50 -32.56 3.72
N LEU A 62 17.15 -31.33 3.34
CA LEU A 62 18.10 -30.37 2.75
C LEU A 62 19.20 -29.93 3.73
N ALA A 63 18.93 -29.92 5.04
CA ALA A 63 19.89 -29.59 6.08
C ALA A 63 20.80 -30.78 6.43
N ASP A 64 20.22 -31.98 6.56
CA ASP A 64 20.90 -33.15 7.10
C ASP A 64 21.68 -33.95 6.04
N LEU A 65 21.29 -33.86 4.77
CA LEU A 65 21.93 -34.59 3.68
C LEU A 65 22.98 -33.74 2.94
N HIS A 66 23.97 -34.43 2.37
CA HIS A 66 24.94 -33.88 1.42
C HIS A 66 24.55 -34.32 0.01
N PHE A 67 24.47 -33.41 -0.94
CA PHE A 67 24.03 -33.66 -2.31
C PHE A 67 25.20 -33.58 -3.29
N GLU A 68 25.05 -34.19 -4.47
CA GLU A 68 26.06 -34.09 -5.53
C GLU A 68 25.91 -32.78 -6.31
N GLU A 69 24.67 -32.44 -6.67
CA GLU A 69 24.37 -31.29 -7.54
C GLU A 69 23.53 -30.23 -6.82
N LEU A 70 22.57 -30.64 -5.97
CA LEU A 70 21.72 -29.71 -5.24
C LEU A 70 22.43 -28.98 -4.08
N GLU A 71 23.68 -29.36 -3.76
CA GLU A 71 24.40 -28.89 -2.58
C GLU A 71 24.59 -27.37 -2.56
N THR A 72 24.95 -26.80 -3.71
CA THR A 72 25.21 -25.35 -3.85
C THR A 72 23.96 -24.48 -3.71
N VAL A 73 22.78 -25.07 -3.85
CA VAL A 73 21.48 -24.37 -3.85
C VAL A 73 20.58 -24.78 -2.68
N LYS A 74 20.99 -25.74 -1.85
CA LYS A 74 20.15 -26.32 -0.78
C LYS A 74 19.67 -25.30 0.26
N THR A 75 20.42 -24.23 0.48
CA THR A 75 20.12 -23.16 1.44
C THR A 75 19.31 -21.99 0.86
N ARG A 76 18.96 -22.03 -0.44
CA ARG A 76 18.24 -20.92 -1.09
C ARG A 76 16.81 -20.80 -0.53
N PRO A 77 16.29 -19.57 -0.35
CA PRO A 77 14.90 -19.37 0.04
C PRO A 77 13.94 -20.06 -0.93
N GLY A 78 12.97 -20.81 -0.41
CA GLY A 78 11.99 -21.54 -1.22
C GLY A 78 12.48 -22.88 -1.79
N MET A 79 13.73 -23.29 -1.53
CA MET A 79 14.28 -24.54 -2.07
C MET A 79 13.44 -25.77 -1.69
N ALA A 80 12.99 -25.88 -0.44
CA ALA A 80 12.14 -27.00 0.00
C ALA A 80 10.82 -27.11 -0.81
N ARG A 81 10.25 -25.96 -1.21
CA ARG A 81 9.05 -25.92 -2.06
C ARG A 81 9.36 -26.30 -3.50
N ALA A 82 10.49 -25.82 -4.04
CA ALA A 82 10.94 -26.19 -5.38
C ALA A 82 11.17 -27.70 -5.49
N VAL A 83 11.89 -28.29 -4.52
CA VAL A 83 12.13 -29.74 -4.43
C VAL A 83 10.82 -30.52 -4.38
N LEU A 84 9.88 -30.12 -3.51
CA LEU A 84 8.61 -30.81 -3.39
C LEU A 84 7.75 -30.68 -4.67
N ALA A 85 7.79 -29.53 -5.36
CA ALA A 85 7.11 -29.35 -6.64
C ALA A 85 7.68 -30.29 -7.71
N SER A 86 9.01 -30.37 -7.82
CA SER A 86 9.69 -31.28 -8.76
C SER A 86 9.41 -32.76 -8.43
N LEU A 87 9.47 -33.14 -7.15
CA LEU A 87 9.08 -34.49 -6.68
C LEU A 87 7.64 -34.83 -7.05
N THR A 88 6.71 -33.88 -6.90
CA THR A 88 5.30 -34.07 -7.25
C THR A 88 5.11 -34.37 -8.74
N ARG A 89 5.87 -33.69 -9.62
CA ARG A 89 5.86 -33.98 -11.07
C ARG A 89 6.40 -35.39 -11.36
N VAL A 90 7.53 -35.76 -10.75
CA VAL A 90 8.14 -37.10 -10.90
C VAL A 90 7.18 -38.20 -10.43
N TRP A 91 6.53 -37.98 -9.29
CA TRP A 91 5.52 -38.91 -8.76
C TRP A 91 4.34 -39.04 -9.70
N ALA A 92 3.77 -37.94 -10.19
CA ALA A 92 2.64 -37.95 -11.12
C ALA A 92 2.96 -38.73 -12.40
N ALA A 93 4.17 -38.58 -12.93
CA ALA A 93 4.69 -39.30 -14.10
C ALA A 93 4.97 -40.80 -13.87
N ASP A 94 4.88 -41.29 -12.62
CA ASP A 94 5.27 -42.65 -12.25
C ASP A 94 6.73 -43.00 -12.55
N ILE A 95 7.63 -42.02 -12.55
CA ILE A 95 9.07 -42.23 -12.76
C ILE A 95 9.75 -42.71 -11.47
N ARG A 96 10.65 -43.70 -11.59
CA ARG A 96 11.47 -44.19 -10.47
C ARG A 96 12.88 -43.63 -10.58
N PHE A 97 13.45 -43.24 -9.45
CA PHE A 97 14.82 -42.70 -9.39
C PHE A 97 15.92 -43.72 -9.70
N ASP A 98 15.62 -45.01 -9.61
CA ASP A 98 16.52 -46.12 -9.94
C ASP A 98 16.41 -46.59 -11.40
N ASP A 99 15.58 -45.93 -12.22
CA ASP A 99 15.42 -46.28 -13.63
C ASP A 99 16.66 -45.85 -14.45
N PRO A 100 17.38 -46.79 -15.09
CA PRO A 100 18.59 -46.48 -15.83
C PRO A 100 18.39 -45.49 -16.99
N ARG A 101 17.15 -45.35 -17.49
CA ARG A 101 16.80 -44.43 -18.58
C ARG A 101 16.92 -42.96 -18.18
N PHE A 102 16.87 -42.67 -16.88
CA PHE A 102 16.83 -41.31 -16.33
C PHE A 102 18.01 -41.04 -15.37
N ALA A 103 19.13 -41.73 -15.54
CA ALA A 103 20.28 -41.61 -14.66
C ALA A 103 20.90 -40.19 -14.73
N SER A 104 20.80 -39.43 -13.64
CA SER A 104 21.50 -38.15 -13.44
C SER A 104 21.79 -37.92 -11.96
N ALA A 105 22.85 -37.15 -11.67
CA ALA A 105 23.21 -36.76 -10.30
C ALA A 105 22.04 -36.05 -9.60
N ARG A 106 21.38 -35.12 -10.29
CA ARG A 106 20.20 -34.42 -9.76
C ARG A 106 19.03 -35.34 -9.41
N LEU A 107 18.70 -36.31 -10.25
CA LEU A 107 17.63 -37.26 -9.94
C LEU A 107 18.01 -38.19 -8.78
N ASN A 108 19.29 -38.56 -8.66
CA ASN A 108 19.79 -39.30 -7.50
C ASN A 108 19.63 -38.49 -6.20
N ASP A 109 20.00 -37.20 -6.21
CA ASP A 109 19.78 -36.29 -5.08
C ASP A 109 18.30 -36.22 -4.67
N LEU A 110 17.38 -36.06 -5.64
CA LEU A 110 15.93 -36.09 -5.37
C LEU A 110 15.47 -37.44 -4.83
N GLY A 111 16.01 -38.55 -5.32
CA GLY A 111 15.74 -39.89 -4.81
C GLY A 111 16.20 -40.08 -3.37
N ARG A 112 17.32 -39.47 -2.96
CA ARG A 112 17.79 -39.47 -1.57
C ARG A 112 16.85 -38.68 -0.66
N ILE A 113 16.31 -37.55 -1.14
CA ILE A 113 15.27 -36.80 -0.42
C ILE A 113 13.99 -37.64 -0.31
N GLU A 114 13.57 -38.36 -1.36
CA GLU A 114 12.41 -39.27 -1.28
C GLU A 114 12.62 -40.37 -0.22
N ALA A 115 13.81 -40.99 -0.19
CA ALA A 115 14.14 -42.01 0.81
C ALA A 115 14.10 -41.43 2.24
N TYR A 116 14.60 -40.20 2.42
CA TYR A 116 14.51 -39.50 3.69
C TYR A 116 13.07 -39.19 4.10
N LEU A 117 12.22 -38.77 3.15
CA LEU A 117 10.79 -38.57 3.42
C LEU A 117 10.15 -39.85 3.93
N ARG A 118 10.40 -41.00 3.29
CA ARG A 118 9.83 -42.29 3.70
C ARG A 118 10.17 -42.67 5.15
N SER A 119 11.38 -42.36 5.62
CA SER A 119 11.81 -42.70 6.99
C SER A 119 11.30 -41.73 8.06
N HIS A 120 10.84 -40.53 7.69
CA HIS A 120 10.42 -39.48 8.62
C HIS A 120 8.92 -39.16 8.57
N LEU A 121 8.15 -39.83 7.70
CA LEU A 121 6.71 -39.65 7.65
C LEU A 121 6.03 -40.14 8.95
N PRO A 122 5.02 -39.42 9.46
CA PRO A 122 4.25 -39.87 10.61
C PRO A 122 3.48 -41.16 10.26
N MET A 123 3.23 -41.99 11.27
CA MET A 123 2.50 -43.25 11.07
C MET A 123 1.17 -43.02 10.33
N GLY A 124 0.95 -43.81 9.27
CA GLY A 124 -0.24 -43.74 8.44
C GLY A 124 -0.17 -42.74 7.28
N ALA A 125 0.75 -41.78 7.28
CA ALA A 125 0.99 -40.93 6.11
C ALA A 125 1.89 -41.67 5.10
N LEU A 126 1.47 -41.71 3.84
CA LEU A 126 2.19 -42.42 2.78
C LEU A 126 2.46 -41.49 1.60
N LEU A 127 3.63 -41.66 0.98
CA LEU A 127 3.94 -41.03 -0.31
C LEU A 127 3.00 -41.56 -1.40
N PRO A 128 2.77 -40.81 -2.49
CA PRO A 128 1.77 -41.16 -3.50
C PRO A 128 1.96 -42.57 -4.10
N ARG A 129 3.20 -42.96 -4.40
CA ARG A 129 3.53 -44.30 -4.93
C ARG A 129 3.28 -45.41 -3.91
N ASP A 130 3.73 -45.23 -2.67
CA ASP A 130 3.53 -46.20 -1.59
C ASP A 130 2.05 -46.39 -1.25
N LEU A 131 1.29 -45.29 -1.29
CA LEU A 131 -0.15 -45.29 -1.10
C LEU A 131 -0.84 -46.12 -2.19
N ARG A 132 -0.45 -45.91 -3.45
CA ARG A 132 -0.95 -46.68 -4.59
C ARG A 132 -0.61 -48.16 -4.46
N ASP A 133 0.64 -48.50 -4.20
CA ASP A 133 1.10 -49.90 -4.17
C ASP A 133 0.42 -50.66 -3.02
N ARG A 134 0.28 -50.01 -1.86
CA ARG A 134 -0.49 -50.55 -0.74
C ARG A 134 -1.98 -50.72 -1.08
N ALA A 135 -2.58 -49.78 -1.80
CA ALA A 135 -3.97 -49.90 -2.27
C ALA A 135 -4.13 -51.07 -3.26
N ILE A 136 -3.20 -51.25 -4.19
CA ILE A 136 -3.19 -52.38 -5.14
C ILE A 136 -3.14 -53.72 -4.41
N SER A 137 -2.28 -53.85 -3.39
CA SER A 137 -2.18 -55.08 -2.58
C SER A 137 -3.48 -55.49 -1.88
N ARG A 138 -4.42 -54.55 -1.73
CA ARG A 138 -5.70 -54.70 -1.02
C ARG A 138 -6.92 -54.53 -1.92
N VAL A 139 -6.74 -54.57 -3.24
CA VAL A 139 -7.81 -54.33 -4.22
C VAL A 139 -8.98 -55.31 -4.08
N GLY A 140 -8.75 -56.51 -3.54
CA GLY A 140 -9.81 -57.47 -3.23
C GLY A 140 -10.89 -56.94 -2.28
N HIS A 141 -10.59 -55.93 -1.47
CA HIS A 141 -11.55 -55.27 -0.59
C HIS A 141 -12.37 -54.17 -1.26
N ALA A 142 -12.08 -53.81 -2.52
CA ALA A 142 -12.71 -52.67 -3.20
C ALA A 142 -14.24 -52.77 -3.28
N ARG A 143 -14.79 -53.98 -3.48
CA ARG A 143 -16.25 -54.19 -3.54
C ARG A 143 -16.96 -53.79 -2.24
N ALA A 144 -16.33 -54.03 -1.09
CA ALA A 144 -16.87 -53.64 0.21
C ALA A 144 -16.52 -52.18 0.59
N ALA A 145 -15.31 -51.74 0.24
CA ALA A 145 -14.77 -50.44 0.68
C ALA A 145 -15.25 -49.26 -0.18
N ALA A 146 -15.32 -49.42 -1.50
CA ALA A 146 -15.64 -48.34 -2.45
C ALA A 146 -16.89 -48.64 -3.30
N GLY A 147 -17.18 -49.91 -3.55
CA GLY A 147 -18.29 -50.31 -4.41
C GLY A 147 -18.03 -49.96 -5.88
N LYS A 148 -19.10 -49.63 -6.64
CA LYS A 148 -18.97 -49.20 -8.04
C LYS A 148 -18.27 -47.84 -8.11
N LEU A 149 -17.41 -47.65 -9.10
CA LEU A 149 -16.66 -46.41 -9.29
C LEU A 149 -17.19 -45.62 -10.49
N HIS A 150 -17.36 -44.31 -10.29
CA HIS A 150 -17.72 -43.38 -11.36
C HIS A 150 -16.70 -42.25 -11.42
N PHE A 151 -15.95 -42.14 -12.50
CA PHE A 151 -15.01 -41.05 -12.74
C PHE A 151 -15.77 -39.92 -13.42
N HIS A 152 -15.94 -38.82 -12.69
CA HIS A 152 -16.78 -37.72 -13.11
C HIS A 152 -15.95 -36.63 -13.79
N ARG A 153 -16.06 -36.55 -15.12
CA ARG A 153 -15.56 -35.42 -15.94
C ARG A 153 -14.08 -35.08 -15.78
N LEU A 154 -13.26 -36.07 -15.41
CA LEU A 154 -11.81 -35.90 -15.30
C LEU A 154 -11.20 -35.66 -16.69
N ILE A 155 -10.38 -34.60 -16.84
CA ILE A 155 -9.67 -34.33 -18.11
C ILE A 155 -8.67 -35.45 -18.36
N SER A 156 -7.86 -35.76 -17.34
CA SER A 156 -6.80 -36.77 -17.35
C SER A 156 -6.68 -37.45 -16.00
N ILE A 157 -6.02 -38.60 -15.99
CA ILE A 157 -5.56 -39.27 -14.78
C ILE A 157 -4.05 -39.44 -14.89
N ASP A 158 -3.33 -38.96 -13.89
CA ASP A 158 -1.87 -39.04 -13.85
C ASP A 158 -1.40 -40.50 -14.01
N PRO A 159 -0.31 -40.74 -14.77
CA PRO A 159 0.28 -42.06 -14.94
C PRO A 159 0.41 -42.86 -13.64
N LEU A 160 0.77 -42.19 -12.54
CA LEU A 160 0.85 -42.75 -11.19
C LEU A 160 -0.34 -43.63 -10.84
N TRP A 161 -1.57 -43.18 -11.08
CA TRP A 161 -2.78 -43.84 -10.61
C TRP A 161 -3.32 -44.90 -11.57
N ARG A 162 -2.85 -44.93 -12.83
CA ARG A 162 -3.34 -45.87 -13.86
C ARG A 162 -3.19 -47.34 -13.47
N PRO A 163 -2.09 -47.80 -12.84
CA PRO A 163 -1.98 -49.19 -12.36
C PRO A 163 -3.06 -49.57 -11.35
N LEU A 164 -3.41 -48.66 -10.42
CA LEU A 164 -4.48 -48.88 -9.46
C LEU A 164 -5.84 -48.96 -10.14
N VAL A 165 -6.12 -48.07 -11.11
CA VAL A 165 -7.36 -48.13 -11.91
C VAL A 165 -7.47 -49.46 -12.66
N LYS A 166 -6.37 -49.94 -13.26
CA LYS A 166 -6.33 -51.26 -13.93
C LYS A 166 -6.60 -52.41 -12.97
N ALA A 167 -6.01 -52.40 -11.79
CA ALA A 167 -6.27 -53.41 -10.77
C ALA A 167 -7.74 -53.37 -10.30
N LEU A 168 -8.29 -52.17 -10.06
CA LEU A 168 -9.68 -51.99 -9.61
C LEU A 168 -10.70 -52.50 -10.62
N ALA A 169 -10.46 -52.29 -11.93
CA ALA A 169 -11.36 -52.73 -12.99
C ALA A 169 -11.54 -54.25 -13.04
N THR A 170 -10.63 -55.03 -12.44
CA THR A 170 -10.76 -56.49 -12.33
C THR A 170 -11.74 -56.95 -11.24
N VAL A 171 -12.08 -56.07 -10.28
CA VAL A 171 -12.86 -56.42 -9.07
C VAL A 171 -14.19 -55.65 -8.99
N VAL A 172 -14.20 -54.41 -9.46
CA VAL A 172 -15.36 -53.50 -9.42
C VAL A 172 -15.62 -52.87 -10.79
N GLU A 173 -16.89 -52.57 -11.05
CA GLU A 173 -17.29 -51.82 -12.25
C GLU A 173 -16.78 -50.37 -12.15
N ILE A 174 -16.11 -49.91 -13.21
CA ILE A 174 -15.63 -48.54 -13.35
C ILE A 174 -16.25 -47.91 -14.58
N THR A 175 -16.92 -46.78 -14.39
CA THR A 175 -17.46 -45.95 -15.47
C THR A 175 -16.74 -44.61 -15.50
N TRP A 176 -16.57 -44.02 -16.68
CA TRP A 176 -15.97 -42.69 -16.83
C TRP A 176 -16.81 -41.82 -17.78
N ASP A 177 -17.34 -40.70 -17.27
CA ASP A 177 -17.82 -39.57 -18.07
C ASP A 177 -16.59 -38.79 -18.55
N ALA A 178 -16.04 -39.20 -19.70
CA ALA A 178 -14.83 -38.63 -20.28
C ALA A 178 -15.19 -37.62 -21.38
N ALA A 179 -15.15 -36.33 -21.03
CA ALA A 179 -15.41 -35.26 -22.00
C ALA A 179 -14.14 -34.90 -22.81
N GLY A 180 -14.32 -34.47 -24.06
CA GLY A 180 -13.26 -33.95 -24.94
C GLY A 180 -12.40 -35.01 -25.63
N THR A 181 -11.62 -34.57 -26.62
CA THR A 181 -10.92 -35.41 -27.64
C THR A 181 -9.62 -36.10 -27.20
N ARG A 182 -9.30 -36.18 -25.90
CA ARG A 182 -8.07 -36.84 -25.42
C ARG A 182 -8.11 -38.35 -25.66
N ASP A 183 -6.98 -38.92 -26.11
CA ASP A 183 -6.79 -40.38 -26.10
C ASP A 183 -6.79 -40.92 -24.67
N ARG A 184 -7.59 -41.96 -24.46
CA ARG A 184 -7.78 -42.67 -23.20
C ARG A 184 -7.78 -44.19 -23.42
N SER A 185 -7.14 -44.65 -24.49
CA SER A 185 -7.01 -46.07 -24.88
C SER A 185 -6.47 -46.98 -23.77
N TRP A 186 -5.71 -46.45 -22.81
CA TRP A 186 -5.19 -47.20 -21.67
C TRP A 186 -6.27 -47.62 -20.64
N PHE A 187 -7.44 -46.99 -20.64
CA PHE A 187 -8.47 -47.18 -19.61
C PHE A 187 -9.25 -48.48 -19.84
N PRO A 188 -9.31 -49.39 -18.86
CA PRO A 188 -9.94 -50.71 -19.02
C PRO A 188 -11.44 -50.76 -18.71
N GLY A 189 -12.02 -49.66 -18.22
CA GLY A 189 -13.44 -49.59 -17.84
C GLY A 189 -14.35 -49.13 -18.99
N THR A 190 -15.58 -48.78 -18.64
CA THR A 190 -16.60 -48.35 -19.62
C THR A 190 -16.68 -46.83 -19.70
N PHE A 191 -16.58 -46.27 -20.91
CA PHE A 191 -16.88 -44.86 -21.13
C PHE A 191 -18.38 -44.64 -21.22
N LEU A 192 -18.89 -43.66 -20.48
CA LEU A 192 -20.27 -43.20 -20.63
C LEU A 192 -20.35 -42.22 -21.80
N PRO A 193 -21.35 -42.35 -22.70
CA PRO A 193 -21.51 -41.43 -23.81
C PRO A 193 -21.72 -40.01 -23.28
N THR A 194 -20.75 -39.13 -23.55
CA THR A 194 -20.92 -37.70 -23.33
C THR A 194 -21.36 -37.11 -24.65
N ALA A 195 -22.65 -36.74 -24.76
CA ALA A 195 -23.09 -36.01 -25.93
C ALA A 195 -22.27 -34.71 -26.01
N MET A 196 -21.53 -34.49 -27.10
CA MET A 196 -20.97 -33.18 -27.43
C MET A 196 -21.91 -32.55 -28.45
N GLN A 197 -22.31 -31.30 -28.21
CA GLN A 197 -23.12 -30.58 -29.20
C GLN A 197 -22.20 -29.95 -30.26
N PRO A 198 -22.66 -29.85 -31.53
CA PRO A 198 -21.91 -29.16 -32.57
C PRO A 198 -21.64 -27.71 -32.18
N ALA A 199 -20.57 -27.15 -32.75
CA ALA A 199 -20.09 -25.81 -32.43
C ALA A 199 -21.22 -24.77 -32.58
N GLN A 200 -21.54 -24.11 -31.47
CA GLN A 200 -22.42 -22.95 -31.45
C GLN A 200 -21.74 -21.79 -32.19
N GLU A 201 -22.52 -20.85 -32.71
CA GLU A 201 -21.98 -19.57 -33.16
C GLU A 201 -21.50 -18.79 -31.94
N LEU A 202 -20.18 -18.67 -31.78
CA LEU A 202 -19.56 -18.06 -30.60
C LEU A 202 -19.32 -16.58 -30.85
N ILE A 203 -19.69 -15.76 -29.86
CA ILE A 203 -19.38 -14.32 -29.85
C ILE A 203 -18.23 -14.09 -28.88
N CYS A 204 -17.20 -13.36 -29.33
CA CYS A 204 -16.09 -12.91 -28.51
C CYS A 204 -16.11 -11.40 -28.33
N ASP A 205 -16.45 -10.94 -27.13
CA ASP A 205 -16.40 -9.54 -26.76
C ASP A 205 -14.95 -9.07 -26.56
N ILE A 206 -14.53 -8.05 -27.32
CA ILE A 206 -13.20 -7.45 -27.17
C ILE A 206 -13.30 -6.28 -26.20
N CYS A 207 -12.66 -6.43 -25.04
CA CYS A 207 -12.64 -5.44 -23.97
C CYS A 207 -11.33 -4.62 -23.99
N ALA A 208 -11.29 -3.49 -23.28
CA ALA A 208 -10.10 -2.64 -23.26
C ALA A 208 -8.92 -3.31 -22.52
N ASP A 209 -9.18 -3.79 -21.31
CA ASP A 209 -8.22 -4.34 -20.35
C ASP A 209 -8.93 -5.39 -19.45
N PRO A 210 -8.23 -6.10 -18.55
CA PRO A 210 -8.84 -7.11 -17.67
C PRO A 210 -9.98 -6.54 -16.80
N ARG A 211 -9.85 -5.31 -16.29
CA ARG A 211 -10.92 -4.65 -15.52
C ARG A 211 -12.20 -4.48 -16.34
N ALA A 212 -12.08 -3.99 -17.57
CA ALA A 212 -13.21 -3.84 -18.48
C ALA A 212 -13.86 -5.18 -18.82
N GLU A 213 -13.07 -6.24 -18.92
CA GLU A 213 -13.58 -7.59 -19.14
C GLU A 213 -14.39 -8.11 -17.95
N VAL A 214 -13.95 -7.86 -16.71
CA VAL A 214 -14.75 -8.17 -15.50
C VAL A 214 -16.04 -7.35 -15.46
N VAL A 215 -15.99 -6.05 -15.78
CA VAL A 215 -17.19 -5.20 -15.88
C VAL A 215 -18.21 -5.81 -16.85
N GLU A 216 -17.76 -6.24 -18.03
CA GLU A 216 -18.64 -6.87 -19.02
C GLU A 216 -19.15 -8.25 -18.58
N ALA A 217 -18.34 -9.01 -17.83
CA ALA A 217 -18.78 -10.27 -17.24
C ALA A 217 -19.87 -10.07 -16.18
N LEU A 218 -19.75 -9.05 -15.33
CA LEU A 218 -20.76 -8.73 -14.31
C LEU A 218 -22.03 -8.12 -14.92
N ARG A 219 -21.91 -7.28 -15.96
CA ARG A 219 -23.07 -6.79 -16.74
C ARG A 219 -23.83 -7.94 -17.37
N TRP A 220 -23.10 -8.88 -17.97
CA TRP A 220 -23.67 -10.10 -18.55
C TRP A 220 -24.38 -10.97 -17.51
N ALA A 221 -23.74 -11.22 -16.36
CA ALA A 221 -24.36 -12.00 -15.27
C ALA A 221 -25.63 -11.33 -14.73
N ARG A 222 -25.60 -9.99 -14.56
CA ARG A 222 -26.77 -9.21 -14.13
C ARG A 222 -27.91 -9.27 -15.15
N GLU A 223 -27.61 -9.18 -16.45
CA GLU A 223 -28.61 -9.34 -17.50
C GLU A 223 -29.29 -10.71 -17.41
N LEU A 224 -28.52 -11.80 -17.26
CA LEU A 224 -29.09 -13.14 -17.12
C LEU A 224 -30.01 -13.27 -15.91
N LEU A 225 -29.57 -12.79 -14.75
CA LEU A 225 -30.38 -12.84 -13.52
C LEU A 225 -31.64 -11.97 -13.62
N SER A 226 -31.58 -10.84 -14.31
CA SER A 226 -32.73 -9.93 -14.47
C SER A 226 -33.88 -10.53 -15.29
N ASN A 227 -33.63 -11.62 -16.04
CA ASN A 227 -34.65 -12.37 -16.74
C ASN A 227 -35.58 -13.17 -15.79
N GLY A 228 -35.21 -13.32 -14.51
CA GLY A 228 -36.01 -13.99 -13.47
C GLY A 228 -36.14 -15.52 -13.58
N SER A 229 -35.83 -16.10 -14.74
CA SER A 229 -35.86 -17.55 -15.01
C SER A 229 -34.51 -18.24 -14.82
N ILE A 230 -33.41 -17.49 -14.78
CA ILE A 230 -32.05 -18.02 -14.65
C ILE A 230 -31.58 -17.83 -13.21
N GLN A 231 -31.16 -18.93 -12.58
CA GLN A 231 -30.62 -18.92 -11.22
C GLN A 231 -29.12 -18.61 -11.21
N ALA A 232 -28.60 -18.07 -10.12
CA ALA A 232 -27.16 -17.82 -9.96
C ALA A 232 -26.33 -19.10 -10.13
N SER A 233 -26.86 -20.22 -9.62
CA SER A 233 -26.28 -21.56 -9.78
C SER A 233 -26.20 -22.05 -11.23
N ASP A 234 -26.86 -21.41 -12.18
CA ASP A 234 -26.77 -21.75 -13.60
C ASP A 234 -25.68 -20.96 -14.34
N ILE A 235 -24.94 -20.08 -13.66
CA ILE A 235 -24.00 -19.14 -14.26
C ILE A 235 -22.56 -19.43 -13.78
N ALA A 236 -21.60 -19.42 -14.70
CA ALA A 236 -20.18 -19.39 -14.39
C ALA A 236 -19.41 -18.37 -15.22
N ILE A 237 -18.38 -17.80 -14.63
CA ILE A 237 -17.38 -16.95 -15.25
C ILE A 237 -16.03 -17.64 -15.00
N SER A 238 -15.20 -17.78 -16.04
CA SER A 238 -13.98 -18.58 -15.92
C SER A 238 -12.86 -18.12 -16.85
N GLY A 239 -11.63 -18.32 -16.43
CA GLY A 239 -10.40 -18.13 -17.21
C GLY A 239 -9.44 -19.29 -17.00
N ALA A 240 -8.44 -19.47 -17.86
CA ALA A 240 -7.37 -20.44 -17.60
C ALA A 240 -6.49 -20.03 -16.42
N ASP A 241 -6.19 -18.73 -16.30
CA ASP A 241 -5.59 -18.10 -15.14
C ASP A 241 -6.47 -16.94 -14.68
N LEU A 242 -6.59 -16.75 -13.37
CA LEU A 242 -7.47 -15.74 -12.77
C LEU A 242 -6.69 -14.54 -12.24
N GLY A 243 -5.35 -14.62 -12.14
CA GLY A 243 -4.53 -13.62 -11.43
C GLY A 243 -4.77 -12.18 -11.89
N ALA A 244 -4.85 -11.92 -13.20
CA ALA A 244 -5.08 -10.56 -13.72
C ALA A 244 -6.51 -10.03 -13.55
N TRP A 245 -7.47 -10.88 -13.16
CA TRP A 245 -8.88 -10.53 -12.98
C TRP A 245 -9.35 -10.64 -11.53
N ASP A 246 -8.69 -11.42 -10.68
CA ASP A 246 -9.13 -11.76 -9.33
C ASP A 246 -9.42 -10.53 -8.46
N ASP A 247 -8.48 -9.59 -8.38
CA ASP A 247 -8.66 -8.38 -7.56
C ASP A 247 -9.78 -7.49 -8.12
N HIS A 248 -9.90 -7.41 -9.44
CA HIS A 248 -10.99 -6.69 -10.09
C HIS A 248 -12.33 -7.38 -9.84
N MET A 249 -12.40 -8.70 -9.91
CA MET A 249 -13.59 -9.49 -9.64
C MET A 249 -14.02 -9.33 -8.20
N LEU A 250 -13.10 -9.43 -7.24
CA LEU A 250 -13.40 -9.27 -5.82
C LEU A 250 -13.98 -7.89 -5.51
N VAL A 251 -13.33 -6.82 -5.98
CA VAL A 251 -13.79 -5.44 -5.71
C VAL A 251 -15.10 -5.12 -6.44
N LEU A 252 -15.22 -5.51 -7.70
CA LEU A 252 -16.40 -5.17 -8.50
C LEU A 252 -17.61 -6.04 -8.17
N ALA A 253 -17.43 -7.28 -7.75
CA ALA A 253 -18.51 -8.15 -7.29
C ALA A 253 -19.16 -7.61 -6.01
N ALA A 254 -18.36 -7.11 -5.07
CA ALA A 254 -18.86 -6.48 -3.85
C ALA A 254 -19.70 -5.24 -4.18
N ALA A 255 -19.24 -4.39 -5.11
CA ALA A 255 -20.02 -3.23 -5.58
C ALA A 255 -21.24 -3.62 -6.42
N ALA A 256 -21.21 -4.79 -7.06
CA ALA A 256 -22.32 -5.30 -7.83
C ALA A 256 -23.48 -5.73 -6.94
N ASP A 257 -23.22 -6.26 -5.75
CA ASP A 257 -24.19 -7.04 -4.98
C ASP A 257 -24.69 -8.25 -5.80
N LEU A 258 -23.74 -9.06 -6.27
CA LEU A 258 -23.96 -10.31 -6.99
C LEU A 258 -23.47 -11.50 -6.14
N PRO A 259 -24.23 -12.61 -6.08
CA PRO A 259 -23.83 -13.82 -5.35
C PRO A 259 -22.75 -14.57 -6.15
N ILE A 260 -21.47 -14.30 -5.89
CA ILE A 260 -20.32 -14.92 -6.59
C ILE A 260 -19.49 -15.77 -5.62
N HIS A 261 -19.22 -17.00 -6.03
CA HIS A 261 -18.37 -17.95 -5.32
C HIS A 261 -16.98 -18.05 -5.97
N PHE A 262 -15.94 -17.85 -5.17
CA PHE A 262 -14.53 -17.94 -5.59
C PHE A 262 -14.02 -19.37 -5.37
N ALA A 263 -14.11 -20.22 -6.39
CA ALA A 263 -13.80 -21.65 -6.26
C ALA A 263 -12.34 -21.95 -5.85
N SER A 264 -11.40 -21.07 -6.25
CA SER A 264 -9.99 -21.14 -5.87
C SER A 264 -9.66 -20.37 -4.57
N GLY A 265 -10.68 -19.81 -3.90
CA GLY A 265 -10.53 -18.96 -2.73
C GLY A 265 -10.16 -17.51 -3.06
N VAL A 266 -10.23 -16.67 -2.03
CA VAL A 266 -9.85 -15.25 -2.08
C VAL A 266 -8.46 -15.04 -1.48
N SER A 267 -7.79 -13.95 -1.85
CA SER A 267 -6.51 -13.57 -1.24
C SER A 267 -6.65 -13.46 0.28
N ALA A 268 -5.71 -14.02 1.05
CA ALA A 268 -5.72 -13.84 2.50
C ALA A 268 -5.69 -12.35 2.86
N LEU A 269 -4.91 -11.56 2.11
CA LEU A 269 -4.77 -10.12 2.30
C LEU A 269 -6.05 -9.31 2.02
N SER A 270 -7.05 -9.87 1.34
CA SER A 270 -8.34 -9.17 1.18
C SER A 270 -9.25 -9.31 2.40
N THR A 271 -8.80 -9.99 3.46
CA THR A 271 -9.58 -10.20 4.69
C THR A 271 -8.97 -9.51 5.89
N ARG A 272 -9.79 -9.22 6.90
CA ARG A 272 -9.33 -8.65 8.18
C ARG A 272 -8.26 -9.52 8.85
N ALA A 273 -8.42 -10.84 8.82
CA ALA A 273 -7.45 -11.76 9.41
C ALA A 273 -6.08 -11.70 8.70
N GLY A 274 -6.07 -11.67 7.37
CA GLY A 274 -4.83 -11.49 6.61
C GLY A 274 -4.23 -10.09 6.74
N GLN A 275 -5.05 -9.03 6.84
CA GLN A 275 -4.56 -7.66 7.12
C GLN A 275 -3.93 -7.56 8.52
N THR A 276 -4.44 -8.30 9.50
CA THR A 276 -3.83 -8.38 10.84
C THR A 276 -2.46 -9.05 10.77
N CYS A 277 -2.35 -10.16 10.02
CA CYS A 277 -1.07 -10.82 9.76
C CYS A 277 -0.10 -9.90 9.01
N ALA A 278 -0.60 -9.14 8.02
CA ALA A 278 0.21 -8.21 7.23
C ALA A 278 0.75 -7.07 8.08
N ALA A 279 -0.05 -6.50 9.00
CA ALA A 279 0.41 -5.47 9.92
C ALA A 279 1.50 -5.99 10.86
N LEU A 280 1.39 -7.23 11.33
CA LEU A 280 2.45 -7.86 12.12
C LEU A 280 3.72 -8.09 11.29
N ALA A 281 3.59 -8.63 10.07
CA ALA A 281 4.71 -8.87 9.18
C ALA A 281 5.44 -7.57 8.83
N ASP A 282 4.69 -6.50 8.52
CA ASP A 282 5.24 -5.18 8.15
C ASP A 282 6.10 -4.60 9.28
N VAL A 283 5.62 -4.58 10.52
CA VAL A 283 6.43 -4.07 11.66
C VAL A 283 7.65 -4.96 11.93
N MET A 284 7.48 -6.28 11.89
CA MET A 284 8.54 -7.25 12.18
C MET A 284 9.65 -7.26 11.11
N ILE A 285 9.32 -6.96 9.85
CA ILE A 285 10.26 -7.01 8.72
C ILE A 285 10.86 -5.63 8.43
N ASN A 286 10.04 -4.57 8.48
CA ASN A 286 10.43 -3.21 8.08
C ASN A 286 10.78 -2.30 9.27
N GLY A 287 10.81 -2.84 10.50
CA GLY A 287 11.21 -2.14 11.70
C GLY A 287 10.10 -1.29 12.34
N LEU A 288 10.40 -0.74 13.51
CA LEU A 288 9.46 0.06 14.29
C LEU A 288 9.19 1.42 13.63
N SER A 289 7.95 1.89 13.74
CA SER A 289 7.57 3.30 13.53
C SER A 289 6.21 3.52 14.18
N GLN A 290 5.86 4.78 14.46
CA GLN A 290 4.53 5.08 15.00
C GLN A 290 3.40 4.52 14.12
N ASP A 291 3.47 4.69 12.80
CA ASP A 291 2.40 4.26 11.90
C ASP A 291 2.24 2.74 11.83
N ARG A 292 3.36 2.01 11.81
CA ARG A 292 3.34 0.55 11.80
C ARG A 292 2.80 0.00 13.13
N VAL A 293 3.27 0.52 14.26
CA VAL A 293 2.80 0.12 15.60
C VAL A 293 1.34 0.51 15.80
N ARG A 294 0.93 1.70 15.33
CA ARG A 294 -0.47 2.15 15.29
C ARG A 294 -1.34 1.17 14.52
N ARG A 295 -0.98 0.86 13.27
CA ARG A 295 -1.70 -0.10 12.43
C ARG A 295 -1.81 -1.47 13.09
N LEU A 296 -0.72 -1.98 13.67
CA LEU A 296 -0.71 -3.25 14.39
C LEU A 296 -1.62 -3.22 15.63
N SER A 297 -1.56 -2.14 16.43
CA SER A 297 -2.38 -2.01 17.64
C SER A 297 -3.89 -1.99 17.36
N LEU A 298 -4.29 -1.39 16.22
CA LEU A 298 -5.69 -1.31 15.77
C LEU A 298 -6.23 -2.63 15.21
N LEU A 299 -5.35 -3.53 14.74
CA LEU A 299 -5.73 -4.78 14.10
C LEU A 299 -5.53 -6.00 15.00
N SER A 300 -4.49 -6.00 15.85
CA SER A 300 -4.16 -7.09 16.75
C SER A 300 -5.23 -7.23 17.84
N PRO A 301 -5.90 -8.40 17.95
CA PRO A 301 -6.87 -8.64 19.02
C PRO A 301 -6.30 -8.44 20.43
N TYR A 302 -5.04 -8.84 20.65
CA TYR A 302 -4.38 -8.67 21.95
C TYR A 302 -4.17 -7.19 22.30
N LEU A 303 -3.58 -6.41 21.39
CA LEU A 303 -3.27 -5.00 21.66
C LEU A 303 -4.53 -4.14 21.74
N THR A 304 -5.55 -4.41 20.92
CA THR A 304 -6.83 -3.70 20.98
C THR A 304 -7.53 -3.90 22.34
N GLU A 305 -7.37 -5.06 22.99
CA GLU A 305 -7.90 -5.31 24.33
C GLU A 305 -7.01 -4.73 25.44
N ALA A 306 -5.68 -4.79 25.25
CA ALA A 306 -4.70 -4.41 26.26
C ALA A 306 -4.46 -2.89 26.33
N LEU A 307 -4.73 -2.13 25.26
CA LEU A 307 -4.44 -0.70 25.18
C LEU A 307 -5.73 0.15 25.08
N PRO A 308 -5.79 1.33 25.74
CA PRO A 308 -6.88 2.30 25.53
C PRO A 308 -6.92 2.79 24.07
N VAL A 309 -8.08 3.06 23.48
CA VAL A 309 -8.21 3.43 22.05
C VAL A 309 -7.37 4.65 21.65
N ASP A 310 -7.18 5.60 22.57
CA ASP A 310 -6.51 6.87 22.30
C ASP A 310 -5.15 7.02 23.01
N TRP A 311 -4.53 5.91 23.40
CA TRP A 311 -3.24 5.89 24.10
C TRP A 311 -2.13 6.68 23.38
N MET A 312 -2.14 6.72 22.04
CA MET A 312 -1.16 7.46 21.23
C MET A 312 -1.33 8.99 21.27
N LYS A 313 -2.43 9.54 21.78
CA LYS A 313 -2.58 11.01 21.89
C LYS A 313 -1.53 11.63 22.83
N GLY A 314 -0.96 10.85 23.73
CA GLY A 314 0.11 11.28 24.63
C GLY A 314 1.49 11.28 24.00
N ILE A 315 1.63 10.87 22.73
CA ILE A 315 2.89 10.83 22.00
C ILE A 315 2.85 11.91 20.90
N PRO A 316 3.92 12.71 20.72
CA PRO A 316 4.01 13.65 19.60
C PRO A 316 3.84 12.93 18.26
N THR A 317 2.95 13.43 17.40
CA THR A 317 2.66 12.80 16.09
C THR A 317 3.88 12.74 15.18
N GLU A 318 4.77 13.72 15.30
CA GLU A 318 5.96 13.83 14.46
C GLU A 318 7.13 12.99 14.93
N ALA A 319 7.06 12.36 16.11
CA ALA A 319 8.15 11.52 16.56
C ALA A 319 8.23 10.23 15.72
N GLY A 320 9.37 9.94 15.12
CA GLY A 320 9.52 8.74 14.29
C GLY A 320 9.39 7.43 15.10
N LEU A 321 10.04 7.42 16.28
CA LEU A 321 10.13 6.27 17.19
C LEU A 321 10.60 4.99 16.48
N PHE A 322 11.77 5.05 15.85
CA PHE A 322 12.34 3.93 15.09
C PHE A 322 13.12 2.93 15.95
N GLU A 323 13.44 3.27 17.21
CA GLU A 323 14.22 2.44 18.13
C GLU A 323 13.43 2.15 19.42
N PRO A 324 13.58 0.96 20.04
CA PRO A 324 12.90 0.61 21.30
C PRO A 324 13.15 1.61 22.44
N GLU A 325 14.34 2.21 22.51
CA GLU A 325 14.73 3.18 23.53
C GLU A 325 13.90 4.47 23.42
N HIS A 326 13.63 4.93 22.19
CA HIS A 326 12.77 6.07 21.94
C HIS A 326 11.34 5.78 22.39
N TRP A 327 10.82 4.58 22.08
CA TRP A 327 9.53 4.13 22.59
C TRP A 327 9.48 4.09 24.11
N ALA A 328 10.50 3.56 24.78
CA ALA A 328 10.54 3.47 26.22
C ALA A 328 10.38 4.85 26.89
N ARG A 329 11.13 5.85 26.38
CA ARG A 329 11.07 7.24 26.87
C ARG A 329 9.71 7.88 26.58
N SER A 330 9.17 7.71 25.37
CA SER A 330 7.86 8.28 25.00
C SER A 330 6.67 7.64 25.74
N LEU A 331 6.81 6.38 26.18
CA LEU A 331 5.77 5.65 26.91
C LEU A 331 5.81 5.85 28.43
N GLU A 332 6.94 6.31 28.99
CA GLU A 332 7.13 6.54 30.43
C GLU A 332 6.01 7.37 31.09
N PRO A 333 5.54 8.50 30.52
CA PRO A 333 4.48 9.29 31.14
C PRO A 333 3.08 8.69 30.98
N LEU A 334 2.92 7.60 30.22
CA LEU A 334 1.62 7.10 29.79
C LEU A 334 1.15 5.91 30.64
N SER A 335 -0.04 6.05 31.22
CA SER A 335 -0.69 5.01 32.01
C SER A 335 -2.14 4.82 31.60
N ARG A 336 -2.64 3.60 31.79
CA ARG A 336 -4.07 3.29 31.67
C ARG A 336 -4.88 3.94 32.80
N SER A 337 -6.20 3.97 32.64
CA SER A 337 -7.12 4.47 33.67
C SER A 337 -7.06 3.69 35.00
N ASP A 338 -6.60 2.44 34.96
CA ASP A 338 -6.37 1.58 36.14
C ASP A 338 -4.98 1.75 36.76
N GLY A 339 -4.16 2.68 36.25
CA GLY A 339 -2.81 2.99 36.76
C GLY A 339 -1.70 2.08 36.24
N VAL A 340 -1.99 1.12 35.37
CA VAL A 340 -0.96 0.27 34.76
C VAL A 340 -0.18 1.07 33.70
N PRO A 341 1.17 1.15 33.78
CA PRO A 341 1.97 1.83 32.76
C PRO A 341 1.84 1.16 31.39
N ILE A 342 1.63 1.94 30.33
CA ILE A 342 1.52 1.41 28.97
C ILE A 342 2.83 0.74 28.52
N ALA A 343 3.97 1.27 28.98
CA ALA A 343 5.29 0.69 28.73
C ALA A 343 5.39 -0.78 29.17
N ALA A 344 4.75 -1.17 30.28
CA ALA A 344 4.80 -2.54 30.79
C ALA A 344 4.11 -3.55 29.85
N ILE A 345 3.15 -3.09 29.04
CA ILE A 345 2.42 -3.91 28.07
C ILE A 345 3.16 -3.92 26.73
N LEU A 346 3.56 -2.74 26.24
CA LEU A 346 4.02 -2.57 24.87
C LEU A 346 5.50 -2.86 24.69
N MET A 347 6.36 -2.54 25.66
CA MET A 347 7.81 -2.73 25.53
C MET A 347 8.26 -4.18 25.29
N PRO A 348 7.68 -5.21 25.95
CA PRO A 348 8.01 -6.59 25.62
C PRO A 348 7.72 -6.93 24.16
N VAL A 349 6.59 -6.46 23.63
CA VAL A 349 6.18 -6.67 22.24
C VAL A 349 7.11 -5.92 21.28
N LEU A 350 7.45 -4.66 21.56
CA LEU A 350 8.33 -3.85 20.71
C LEU A 350 9.73 -4.44 20.61
N ARG A 351 10.29 -4.98 21.70
CA ARG A 351 11.58 -5.67 21.69
C ARG A 351 11.56 -6.94 20.87
N ASP A 352 10.47 -7.71 20.95
CA ASP A 352 10.31 -8.92 20.13
C ASP A 352 10.16 -8.57 18.63
N LEU A 353 9.46 -7.46 18.32
CA LEU A 353 9.33 -6.95 16.96
C LEU A 353 10.67 -6.47 16.39
N ASP A 354 11.46 -5.74 17.19
CA ASP A 354 12.79 -5.25 16.82
C ASP A 354 13.82 -6.39 16.61
N ALA A 355 13.70 -7.47 17.40
CA ALA A 355 14.47 -8.70 17.16
C ALA A 355 14.11 -9.41 15.83
N GLY A 356 13.02 -8.98 15.18
CA GLY A 356 12.69 -9.31 13.81
C GLY A 356 12.18 -10.75 13.59
N PRO A 357 12.38 -11.33 12.39
CA PRO A 357 11.76 -12.59 11.98
C PRO A 357 12.04 -13.81 12.88
N GLN A 358 13.09 -13.77 13.71
CA GLN A 358 13.41 -14.84 14.65
C GLN A 358 12.33 -15.04 15.72
N GLN A 359 11.57 -13.98 16.04
CA GLN A 359 10.49 -14.01 17.02
C GLN A 359 9.11 -14.29 16.42
N ALA A 360 9.02 -14.59 15.11
CA ALA A 360 7.74 -14.67 14.39
C ALA A 360 6.73 -15.67 15.00
N VAL A 361 7.19 -16.80 15.53
CA VAL A 361 6.31 -17.79 16.19
C VAL A 361 5.72 -17.20 17.47
N LYS A 362 6.57 -16.71 18.36
CA LYS A 362 6.20 -16.08 19.64
C LYS A 362 5.27 -14.89 19.43
N LEU A 363 5.62 -14.00 18.50
CA LEU A 363 4.82 -12.82 18.14
C LEU A 363 3.44 -13.22 17.62
N GLY A 364 3.38 -14.22 16.74
CA GLY A 364 2.11 -14.76 16.23
C GLY A 364 1.21 -15.28 17.34
N GLU A 365 1.74 -16.12 18.23
CA GLU A 365 1.01 -16.71 19.35
C GLU A 365 0.54 -15.67 20.37
N THR A 366 1.31 -14.60 20.55
CA THR A 366 0.99 -13.52 21.49
C THR A 366 -0.06 -12.56 20.92
N LEU A 367 0.11 -12.13 19.66
CA LEU A 367 -0.61 -10.99 19.09
C LEU A 367 -1.82 -11.38 18.24
N LEU A 368 -1.93 -12.63 17.80
CA LEU A 368 -2.96 -13.11 16.88
C LEU A 368 -3.88 -14.13 17.56
N ARG A 369 -5.12 -14.25 17.06
CA ARG A 369 -6.10 -15.22 17.56
C ARG A 369 -6.98 -15.79 16.44
N GLY A 370 -7.55 -16.97 16.66
CA GLY A 370 -8.52 -17.60 15.75
C GLY A 370 -8.01 -17.72 14.32
N ARG A 371 -8.76 -17.19 13.35
CA ARG A 371 -8.40 -17.23 11.91
C ARG A 371 -7.06 -16.55 11.61
N SER A 372 -6.73 -15.44 12.28
CA SER A 372 -5.46 -14.72 12.05
C SER A 372 -4.24 -15.56 12.47
N LEU A 373 -4.30 -16.21 13.65
CA LEU A 373 -3.25 -17.12 14.10
C LEU A 373 -3.10 -18.32 13.16
N GLY A 374 -4.22 -18.90 12.72
CA GLY A 374 -4.20 -20.02 11.76
C GLY A 374 -3.55 -19.66 10.43
N LEU A 375 -3.84 -18.46 9.89
CA LEU A 375 -3.21 -17.95 8.67
C LEU A 375 -1.72 -17.66 8.85
N TRP A 376 -1.34 -17.10 10.00
CA TRP A 376 0.06 -16.84 10.33
C TRP A 376 0.88 -18.13 10.39
N GLN A 377 0.36 -19.15 11.08
CA GLN A 377 1.00 -20.47 11.16
C GLN A 377 1.09 -21.13 9.79
N GLU A 378 0.07 -21.00 8.95
CA GLU A 378 0.12 -21.51 7.58
C GLU A 378 1.18 -20.78 6.75
N ALA A 379 1.26 -19.46 6.85
CA ALA A 379 2.29 -18.70 6.16
C ALA A 379 3.71 -19.07 6.63
N LEU A 380 3.94 -19.29 7.92
CA LEU A 380 5.22 -19.75 8.46
C LEU A 380 5.57 -21.19 8.03
N ARG A 381 4.56 -22.06 7.81
CA ARG A 381 4.79 -23.40 7.23
C ARG A 381 5.24 -23.33 5.77
N LEU A 382 4.73 -22.33 5.06
CA LEU A 382 4.93 -22.15 3.63
C LEU A 382 6.25 -21.44 3.30
N GLY A 383 6.79 -20.59 4.17
CA GLY A 383 8.04 -19.89 3.92
C GLY A 383 8.74 -19.43 5.19
N PRO A 384 10.02 -19.03 5.10
CA PRO A 384 10.73 -18.46 6.24
C PRO A 384 10.03 -17.18 6.71
N ALA A 385 10.14 -16.87 8.00
CA ALA A 385 9.54 -15.69 8.60
C ALA A 385 9.94 -14.36 7.92
N ALA A 386 11.16 -14.29 7.37
CA ALA A 386 11.63 -13.13 6.61
C ALA A 386 10.89 -12.91 5.27
N ALA A 387 10.16 -13.92 4.77
CA ALA A 387 9.39 -13.87 3.53
C ALA A 387 7.87 -13.89 3.78
N MET A 388 7.42 -13.45 4.97
CA MET A 388 6.01 -13.50 5.35
C MET A 388 5.14 -12.64 4.45
N GLU A 389 5.58 -11.45 4.03
CA GLU A 389 4.82 -10.59 3.11
C GLU A 389 4.51 -11.30 1.79
N MET A 390 5.51 -11.95 1.19
CA MET A 390 5.34 -12.71 -0.05
C MET A 390 4.44 -13.93 0.16
N THR A 391 4.60 -14.63 1.27
CA THR A 391 3.82 -15.84 1.54
C THR A 391 2.35 -15.51 1.80
N LEU A 392 2.06 -14.48 2.59
CA LEU A 392 0.71 -13.98 2.82
C LEU A 392 0.04 -13.49 1.52
N THR A 393 0.79 -12.87 0.62
CA THR A 393 0.29 -12.44 -0.70
C THR A 393 -0.15 -13.63 -1.56
N SER A 394 0.58 -14.74 -1.51
CA SER A 394 0.25 -15.96 -2.27
C SER A 394 -0.87 -16.80 -1.65
N LEU A 395 -1.14 -16.62 -0.35
CA LEU A 395 -2.06 -17.47 0.39
C LEU A 395 -3.51 -17.20 -0.01
N ARG A 396 -4.23 -18.27 -0.33
CA ARG A 396 -5.66 -18.22 -0.64
C ARG A 396 -6.46 -18.90 0.47
N ILE A 397 -7.60 -18.31 0.80
CA ILE A 397 -8.54 -18.84 1.78
C ILE A 397 -9.87 -19.15 1.11
N ALA A 398 -10.55 -20.20 1.57
CA ALA A 398 -11.91 -20.47 1.10
C ALA A 398 -12.81 -19.25 1.37
N ASP A 399 -13.64 -18.89 0.40
CA ASP A 399 -14.71 -17.94 0.63
C ASP A 399 -15.85 -18.60 1.44
N GLU A 400 -16.73 -17.80 2.01
CA GLU A 400 -17.81 -18.30 2.87
C GLU A 400 -19.07 -18.70 2.08
N SER A 401 -19.06 -18.54 0.76
CA SER A 401 -20.22 -18.78 -0.10
C SER A 401 -20.32 -20.24 -0.57
N ASP A 402 -21.54 -20.74 -0.79
CA ASP A 402 -21.74 -22.10 -1.31
C ASP A 402 -21.84 -22.09 -2.85
N PRO A 403 -21.00 -22.85 -3.58
CA PRO A 403 -21.09 -22.92 -5.05
C PRO A 403 -22.46 -23.38 -5.55
N ALA A 404 -23.26 -24.09 -4.76
CA ALA A 404 -24.57 -24.59 -5.18
C ALA A 404 -25.60 -23.50 -5.48
N ASN A 405 -25.48 -22.32 -4.86
CA ASN A 405 -26.46 -21.24 -4.93
C ASN A 405 -25.90 -19.93 -5.53
N ASN A 406 -24.65 -19.93 -5.96
CA ASN A 406 -23.92 -18.74 -6.40
C ASN A 406 -23.42 -18.88 -7.84
N ILE A 407 -23.15 -17.74 -8.48
CA ILE A 407 -22.38 -17.65 -9.72
C ILE A 407 -20.98 -18.16 -9.42
N ILE A 408 -20.44 -19.05 -10.26
CA ILE A 408 -19.08 -19.53 -10.06
C ILE A 408 -18.08 -18.56 -10.71
N TRP A 409 -17.04 -18.18 -9.96
CA TRP A 409 -15.77 -17.69 -10.48
C TRP A 409 -14.68 -18.74 -10.22
N ALA A 410 -14.15 -19.34 -11.29
CA ALA A 410 -13.24 -20.48 -11.18
C ALA A 410 -12.28 -20.59 -12.36
N ARG A 411 -11.17 -21.31 -12.18
CA ARG A 411 -10.32 -21.71 -13.30
C ARG A 411 -11.09 -22.64 -14.21
N ALA A 412 -10.77 -22.60 -15.51
CA ALA A 412 -11.42 -23.43 -16.52
C ALA A 412 -11.32 -24.92 -16.17
N ASP A 413 -10.14 -25.34 -15.70
CA ASP A 413 -9.89 -26.72 -15.27
C ASP A 413 -10.82 -27.17 -14.13
N ASP A 414 -11.06 -26.30 -13.14
CA ASP A 414 -11.96 -26.61 -12.02
C ASP A 414 -13.43 -26.64 -12.48
N LEU A 415 -13.81 -25.77 -13.42
CA LEU A 415 -15.16 -25.68 -13.97
C LEU A 415 -15.54 -26.89 -14.83
N VAL A 416 -14.58 -27.57 -15.47
CA VAL A 416 -14.84 -28.79 -16.27
C VAL A 416 -15.55 -29.87 -15.46
N GLY A 417 -15.23 -29.99 -14.17
CA GLY A 417 -15.84 -30.95 -13.25
C GLY A 417 -17.22 -30.54 -12.72
N ALA A 418 -17.68 -29.31 -12.98
CA ALA A 418 -19.03 -28.84 -12.67
C ALA A 418 -19.49 -27.70 -13.61
N PRO A 419 -19.64 -27.97 -14.94
CA PRO A 419 -20.01 -26.93 -15.90
C PRO A 419 -21.40 -26.36 -15.61
N ARG A 420 -21.62 -25.11 -16.04
CA ARG A 420 -22.90 -24.40 -15.85
C ARG A 420 -23.61 -24.18 -17.18
N LYS A 421 -24.93 -23.92 -17.12
CA LYS A 421 -25.74 -23.68 -18.33
C LYS A 421 -25.34 -22.40 -19.05
N HIS A 422 -24.92 -21.37 -18.33
CA HIS A 422 -24.45 -20.12 -18.89
C HIS A 422 -23.01 -19.90 -18.47
N MET A 423 -22.09 -19.85 -19.43
CA MET A 423 -20.66 -19.72 -19.13
C MET A 423 -20.07 -18.54 -19.89
N ARG A 424 -19.28 -17.71 -19.21
CA ARG A 424 -18.46 -16.69 -19.85
C ARG A 424 -16.98 -17.02 -19.66
N LEU A 425 -16.28 -17.23 -20.77
CA LEU A 425 -14.86 -17.58 -20.78
C LEU A 425 -14.01 -16.33 -21.10
N LEU A 426 -13.20 -15.91 -20.14
CA LEU A 426 -12.41 -14.67 -20.17
C LEU A 426 -10.96 -14.93 -20.59
N GLY A 427 -10.26 -13.86 -20.97
CA GLY A 427 -8.81 -13.90 -21.12
C GLY A 427 -8.32 -14.64 -22.35
N LEU A 428 -9.14 -14.74 -23.41
CA LEU A 428 -8.80 -15.42 -24.68
C LEU A 428 -7.81 -14.61 -25.55
N SER A 429 -6.65 -14.34 -24.96
CA SER A 429 -5.51 -13.65 -25.55
C SER A 429 -4.31 -14.59 -25.67
N SER A 430 -3.35 -14.22 -26.53
CA SER A 430 -2.11 -14.96 -26.74
C SER A 430 -1.37 -15.17 -25.42
N ARG A 431 -0.92 -16.39 -25.14
CA ARG A 431 -0.17 -16.81 -23.92
C ARG A 431 -0.96 -16.80 -22.61
N THR A 432 -2.19 -16.27 -22.60
CA THR A 432 -3.07 -16.29 -21.42
C THR A 432 -3.99 -17.50 -21.42
N TRP A 433 -4.60 -17.81 -22.58
CA TRP A 433 -5.38 -19.03 -22.76
C TRP A 433 -5.26 -19.48 -24.22
N PRO A 434 -4.56 -20.58 -24.53
CA PRO A 434 -3.86 -21.47 -23.59
C PRO A 434 -2.62 -20.83 -22.99
N ARG A 435 -2.30 -21.22 -21.77
CA ARG A 435 -1.08 -20.82 -21.06
C ARG A 435 0.10 -21.58 -21.62
N GLY A 436 1.26 -20.93 -21.66
CA GLY A 436 2.51 -21.61 -21.99
C GLY A 436 2.93 -22.59 -20.91
N ASP A 437 3.67 -23.62 -21.31
CA ASP A 437 4.33 -24.54 -20.39
C ASP A 437 5.49 -23.83 -19.68
N SER A 438 5.78 -24.26 -18.45
CA SER A 438 6.86 -23.71 -17.62
C SER A 438 7.82 -24.83 -17.25
N VAL A 439 9.09 -24.61 -17.57
CA VAL A 439 10.17 -25.54 -17.25
C VAL A 439 10.29 -25.69 -15.73
N ASP A 440 10.46 -26.91 -15.25
CA ASP A 440 10.74 -27.16 -13.83
C ASP A 440 12.10 -26.57 -13.45
N PRO A 441 12.22 -25.79 -12.36
CA PRO A 441 13.48 -25.17 -11.99
C PRO A 441 14.57 -26.18 -11.61
N LEU A 442 14.19 -27.36 -11.10
CA LEU A 442 15.15 -28.41 -10.74
C LEU A 442 15.19 -29.51 -11.79
N LEU A 443 14.15 -29.72 -12.59
CA LEU A 443 14.12 -30.73 -13.66
C LEU A 443 13.98 -30.09 -15.05
N PRO A 444 14.98 -29.32 -15.51
CA PRO A 444 15.01 -28.82 -16.88
C PRO A 444 15.25 -29.96 -17.88
N ASP A 445 14.95 -29.70 -19.16
CA ASP A 445 14.96 -30.72 -20.23
C ASP A 445 16.28 -31.52 -20.35
N HIS A 446 17.42 -30.93 -20.01
CA HIS A 446 18.71 -31.63 -20.07
C HIS A 446 18.92 -32.65 -18.93
N VAL A 447 18.14 -32.56 -17.85
CA VAL A 447 18.13 -33.52 -16.74
C VAL A 447 17.07 -34.60 -16.99
N LEU A 448 15.85 -34.17 -17.32
CA LEU A 448 14.74 -35.04 -17.62
C LEU A 448 13.82 -34.34 -18.63
N ASN A 449 13.55 -35.01 -19.76
CA ASN A 449 12.73 -34.45 -20.82
C ASN A 449 11.31 -34.15 -20.29
N GLU A 450 10.79 -32.95 -20.57
CA GLU A 450 9.44 -32.57 -20.12
C GLU A 450 8.34 -33.55 -20.60
N HIS A 451 8.52 -34.20 -21.76
CA HIS A 451 7.57 -35.19 -22.28
C HIS A 451 7.46 -36.45 -21.42
N ASP A 452 8.54 -36.85 -20.75
CA ASP A 452 8.52 -37.98 -19.82
C ASP A 452 7.91 -37.55 -18.46
N LEU A 453 8.11 -36.29 -18.07
CA LEU A 453 7.67 -35.74 -16.80
C LEU A 453 6.18 -35.32 -16.78
N VAL A 454 5.61 -35.01 -17.95
CA VAL A 454 4.25 -34.44 -18.06
C VAL A 454 3.42 -35.18 -19.10
N ASP A 455 2.49 -36.01 -18.63
CA ASP A 455 1.52 -36.74 -19.48
C ASP A 455 0.48 -35.81 -20.13
N LEU A 456 0.20 -34.65 -19.53
CA LEU A 456 -0.65 -33.62 -20.13
C LEU A 456 -0.03 -32.25 -19.94
N PRO A 457 0.64 -31.68 -20.97
CA PRO A 457 1.16 -30.33 -20.93
C PRO A 457 0.07 -29.33 -20.55
N ARG A 458 0.44 -28.25 -19.85
CA ARG A 458 -0.49 -27.22 -19.40
C ARG A 458 -1.19 -26.57 -20.59
N PHE A 459 -0.45 -26.34 -21.67
CA PHE A 459 -1.00 -25.81 -22.91
C PHE A 459 -2.13 -26.70 -23.48
N GLU A 460 -1.93 -28.02 -23.50
CA GLU A 460 -2.94 -28.97 -23.98
C GLU A 460 -4.11 -29.13 -23.02
N ARG A 461 -3.85 -29.12 -21.70
CA ARG A 461 -4.89 -29.12 -20.66
C ARG A 461 -5.85 -27.95 -20.85
N ASP A 462 -5.32 -26.75 -21.03
CA ASP A 462 -6.11 -25.53 -21.25
C ASP A 462 -6.93 -25.59 -22.55
N ARG A 463 -6.38 -26.20 -23.62
CA ARG A 463 -7.11 -26.42 -24.88
C ARG A 463 -8.28 -27.39 -24.69
N LEU A 464 -8.05 -28.50 -23.99
CA LEU A 464 -9.08 -29.48 -23.68
C LEU A 464 -10.16 -28.90 -22.77
N ALA A 465 -9.79 -28.13 -21.74
CA ALA A 465 -10.74 -27.46 -20.87
C ALA A 465 -11.66 -26.51 -21.66
N PHE A 466 -11.08 -25.70 -22.56
CA PHE A 466 -11.86 -24.84 -23.46
C PHE A 466 -12.81 -25.65 -24.35
N GLU A 467 -12.33 -26.72 -24.98
CA GLU A 467 -13.15 -27.60 -25.82
C GLU A 467 -14.32 -28.22 -25.06
N ILE A 468 -14.06 -28.77 -23.87
CA ILE A 468 -15.06 -29.42 -23.03
C ILE A 468 -16.15 -28.44 -22.59
N LEU A 469 -15.76 -27.21 -22.21
CA LEU A 469 -16.71 -26.19 -21.76
C LEU A 469 -17.56 -25.66 -22.92
N VAL A 470 -16.95 -25.37 -24.08
CA VAL A 470 -17.67 -24.85 -25.26
C VAL A 470 -18.62 -25.89 -25.87
N SER A 471 -18.32 -27.18 -25.74
CA SER A 471 -19.13 -28.27 -26.29
C SER A 471 -20.13 -28.87 -25.29
N HIS A 472 -20.21 -28.32 -24.07
CA HIS A 472 -21.07 -28.87 -23.02
C HIS A 472 -22.56 -28.82 -23.43
N PRO A 473 -23.31 -29.93 -23.29
CA PRO A 473 -24.72 -30.00 -23.69
C PRO A 473 -25.59 -28.90 -23.11
N ALA A 474 -26.40 -28.27 -23.97
CA ALA A 474 -27.36 -27.23 -23.59
C ALA A 474 -26.74 -26.02 -22.87
N SER A 475 -25.41 -25.87 -22.89
CA SER A 475 -24.74 -24.67 -22.40
C SER A 475 -24.85 -23.53 -23.42
N ARG A 476 -24.78 -22.29 -22.95
CA ARG A 476 -24.59 -21.10 -23.77
C ARG A 476 -23.30 -20.44 -23.35
N VAL A 477 -22.35 -20.33 -24.27
CA VAL A 477 -21.01 -19.83 -23.99
C VAL A 477 -20.78 -18.48 -24.67
N THR A 478 -20.38 -17.50 -23.86
CA THR A 478 -19.90 -16.19 -24.33
C THR A 478 -18.40 -16.10 -24.11
N LEU A 479 -17.66 -15.61 -25.10
CA LEU A 479 -16.22 -15.46 -25.01
C LEU A 479 -15.87 -13.98 -24.78
N SER A 480 -14.74 -13.72 -24.14
CA SER A 480 -14.15 -12.39 -24.16
C SER A 480 -12.63 -12.43 -24.10
N ARG A 481 -12.03 -11.31 -24.54
CA ARG A 481 -10.61 -11.06 -24.38
C ARG A 481 -10.32 -9.58 -24.16
N PRO A 482 -9.24 -9.25 -23.44
CA PRO A 482 -8.74 -7.89 -23.35
C PRO A 482 -7.87 -7.55 -24.57
N ARG A 483 -7.82 -6.26 -24.96
CA ARG A 483 -6.87 -5.74 -25.97
C ARG A 483 -5.52 -5.41 -25.37
N ARG A 484 -5.50 -5.04 -24.08
CA ARG A 484 -4.29 -4.65 -23.36
C ARG A 484 -4.20 -5.37 -22.02
N SER A 485 -2.99 -5.56 -21.53
CA SER A 485 -2.76 -6.02 -20.15
C SER A 485 -3.12 -4.92 -19.15
N ALA A 486 -3.13 -5.25 -17.85
CA ALA A 486 -3.31 -4.26 -16.79
C ALA A 486 -2.24 -3.14 -16.85
N GLY A 487 -1.02 -3.45 -17.30
CA GLY A 487 0.05 -2.47 -17.52
C GLY A 487 -0.02 -1.74 -18.88
N GLY A 488 -1.05 -1.99 -19.69
CA GLY A 488 -1.27 -1.31 -20.97
C GLY A 488 -0.54 -1.92 -22.18
N SER A 489 0.20 -3.02 -22.03
CA SER A 489 0.83 -3.70 -23.17
C SER A 489 -0.21 -4.35 -24.08
N PHE A 490 0.03 -4.42 -25.39
CA PHE A 490 -0.89 -5.05 -26.34
C PHE A 490 -0.98 -6.57 -26.11
N LEU A 491 -2.20 -7.12 -26.19
CA LEU A 491 -2.46 -8.55 -26.11
C LEU A 491 -3.08 -9.04 -27.43
N ALA A 492 -2.37 -9.94 -28.11
CA ALA A 492 -2.85 -10.53 -29.35
C ALA A 492 -3.99 -11.53 -29.07
N LYS A 493 -4.75 -11.87 -30.13
CA LYS A 493 -5.84 -12.86 -30.03
C LYS A 493 -5.30 -14.27 -29.72
N SER A 494 -6.08 -15.06 -28.98
CA SER A 494 -5.77 -16.47 -28.73
C SER A 494 -5.88 -17.32 -30.01
N ALA A 495 -5.08 -18.39 -30.09
CA ALA A 495 -5.20 -19.42 -31.11
C ALA A 495 -6.54 -20.19 -31.03
N LEU A 496 -7.20 -20.23 -29.86
CA LEU A 496 -8.50 -20.88 -29.66
C LEU A 496 -9.64 -20.20 -30.43
N LEU A 497 -9.47 -18.92 -30.79
CA LEU A 497 -10.47 -18.11 -31.49
C LEU A 497 -10.44 -18.29 -33.02
N GLN A 498 -9.60 -19.17 -33.57
CA GLN A 498 -9.48 -19.39 -35.01
C GLN A 498 -10.65 -20.18 -35.63
N ARG A 499 -11.54 -20.74 -34.79
CA ARG A 499 -12.84 -21.28 -35.22
C ARG A 499 -13.77 -20.13 -35.66
N LYS A 500 -14.90 -20.39 -36.32
CA LYS A 500 -15.88 -19.34 -36.75
C LYS A 500 -16.44 -18.57 -35.53
N VAL A 501 -15.68 -17.62 -34.99
CA VAL A 501 -16.03 -16.78 -33.84
C VAL A 501 -16.24 -15.34 -34.34
N ILE A 502 -17.35 -14.74 -33.96
CA ILE A 502 -17.65 -13.34 -34.27
C ILE A 502 -17.04 -12.46 -33.19
N GLU A 503 -16.03 -11.66 -33.54
CA GLU A 503 -15.46 -10.68 -32.62
C GLU A 503 -16.30 -9.40 -32.58
N ARG A 504 -16.67 -8.96 -31.36
CA ARG A 504 -17.45 -7.73 -31.13
C ARG A 504 -16.66 -6.76 -30.24
N PRO A 505 -16.13 -5.66 -30.77
CA PRO A 505 -15.44 -4.66 -29.95
C PRO A 505 -16.42 -3.89 -29.07
N LEU A 506 -16.10 -3.81 -27.77
CA LEU A 506 -16.88 -3.06 -26.79
C LEU A 506 -16.11 -1.81 -26.35
N SER A 507 -16.77 -0.65 -26.47
CA SER A 507 -16.25 0.58 -25.87
C SER A 507 -16.41 0.54 -24.35
N ARG A 508 -15.40 1.04 -23.62
CA ARG A 508 -15.44 1.17 -22.16
C ARG A 508 -16.62 2.03 -21.67
N THR A 509 -16.99 3.04 -22.45
CA THR A 509 -18.05 4.01 -22.12
C THR A 509 -19.39 3.70 -22.77
N ARG A 510 -19.55 2.50 -23.36
CA ARG A 510 -20.84 2.11 -23.96
C ARG A 510 -21.93 2.09 -22.87
N THR A 511 -23.15 2.46 -23.24
CA THR A 511 -24.32 2.28 -22.38
C THR A 511 -24.73 0.80 -22.37
N PRO A 512 -24.68 0.09 -21.23
CA PRO A 512 -25.14 -1.28 -21.15
C PRO A 512 -26.68 -1.30 -20.99
N LYS A 513 -27.27 -2.40 -21.48
CA LYS A 513 -28.70 -2.69 -21.22
C LYS A 513 -28.94 -2.86 -19.71
N HIS A 514 -28.09 -3.66 -19.06
CA HIS A 514 -28.04 -3.82 -17.61
C HIS A 514 -26.68 -3.38 -17.09
N ALA A 515 -26.66 -2.36 -16.25
CA ALA A 515 -25.46 -2.00 -15.49
C ALA A 515 -25.30 -2.98 -14.33
N PHE A 516 -24.05 -3.30 -13.96
CA PHE A 516 -23.79 -4.28 -12.90
C PHE A 516 -23.91 -3.68 -11.49
N SER A 517 -23.71 -2.36 -11.36
CA SER A 517 -23.77 -1.58 -10.12
C SER A 517 -24.32 -0.17 -10.40
N GLU A 518 -24.61 0.59 -9.34
CA GLU A 518 -24.99 2.01 -9.49
C GLU A 518 -23.88 2.84 -10.14
N GLY A 519 -22.63 2.71 -9.68
CA GLY A 519 -21.50 3.45 -10.25
C GLY A 519 -21.31 3.16 -11.75
N ASP A 520 -21.51 1.91 -12.16
CA ASP A 520 -21.51 1.51 -13.57
C ASP A 520 -22.65 2.17 -14.38
N ARG A 521 -23.85 2.23 -13.79
CA ARG A 521 -25.01 2.89 -14.40
C ARG A 521 -24.74 4.37 -14.62
N LEU A 522 -24.23 5.07 -13.61
CA LEU A 522 -23.95 6.51 -13.66
C LEU A 522 -22.83 6.83 -14.65
N LEU A 523 -21.79 5.99 -14.73
CA LEU A 523 -20.72 6.15 -15.73
C LEU A 523 -21.23 6.00 -17.16
N ALA A 524 -22.14 5.04 -17.39
CA ALA A 524 -22.57 4.67 -18.72
C ALA A 524 -23.85 5.39 -19.22
N ARG A 525 -24.61 6.01 -18.31
CA ARG A 525 -25.81 6.83 -18.59
C ARG A 525 -25.62 8.22 -18.02
N THR A 526 -25.02 9.09 -18.84
CA THR A 526 -24.71 10.47 -18.44
C THR A 526 -25.94 11.26 -18.01
N ASP A 527 -27.09 11.04 -18.64
CA ASP A 527 -28.34 11.73 -18.28
C ASP A 527 -28.82 11.37 -16.87
N ASP A 528 -28.59 10.14 -16.43
CA ASP A 528 -28.88 9.73 -15.06
C ASP A 528 -27.91 10.39 -14.08
N ALA A 529 -26.62 10.44 -14.43
CA ALA A 529 -25.61 11.11 -13.61
C ALA A 529 -25.90 12.62 -13.48
N LEU A 530 -26.29 13.30 -14.56
CA LEU A 530 -26.58 14.74 -14.57
C LEU A 530 -27.82 15.13 -13.75
N LYS A 531 -28.70 14.17 -13.41
CA LYS A 531 -29.81 14.40 -12.47
C LYS A 531 -29.34 14.48 -11.01
N LEU A 532 -28.13 14.01 -10.70
CA LEU A 532 -27.60 14.02 -9.34
C LEU A 532 -27.06 15.42 -8.98
N PRO A 533 -27.48 16.01 -7.85
CA PRO A 533 -27.03 17.36 -7.46
C PRO A 533 -25.51 17.51 -7.35
N HIS A 534 -24.81 16.48 -6.85
CA HIS A 534 -23.35 16.50 -6.75
C HIS A 534 -22.66 16.48 -8.12
N MET A 535 -23.22 15.78 -9.11
CA MET A 535 -22.67 15.78 -10.48
C MET A 535 -22.88 17.12 -11.18
N GLN A 536 -24.01 17.79 -10.92
CA GLN A 536 -24.24 19.15 -11.39
C GLN A 536 -23.22 20.13 -10.79
N SER A 537 -22.95 20.00 -9.48
CA SER A 537 -21.93 20.79 -8.79
C SER A 537 -20.52 20.55 -9.37
N VAL A 538 -20.13 19.29 -9.59
CA VAL A 538 -18.85 18.94 -10.23
C VAL A 538 -18.76 19.50 -11.64
N THR A 539 -19.84 19.43 -12.42
CA THR A 539 -19.88 19.97 -13.80
C THR A 539 -19.74 21.49 -13.82
N SER A 540 -20.40 22.18 -12.87
CA SER A 540 -20.26 23.62 -12.68
C SER A 540 -18.82 24.00 -12.34
N CYS A 541 -18.25 23.33 -11.34
CA CYS A 541 -16.86 23.55 -10.91
C CYS A 541 -15.86 23.30 -12.05
N TRP A 542 -16.00 22.19 -12.76
CA TRP A 542 -15.17 21.90 -13.94
C TRP A 542 -15.31 22.95 -15.04
N THR A 543 -16.53 23.42 -15.30
CA THR A 543 -16.79 24.48 -16.29
C THR A 543 -16.13 25.80 -15.88
N ASP A 544 -16.23 26.16 -14.61
CA ASP A 544 -15.65 27.39 -14.09
C ASP A 544 -14.12 27.37 -14.12
N TRP A 545 -13.48 26.22 -13.88
CA TRP A 545 -12.03 26.05 -14.02
C TRP A 545 -11.54 25.98 -15.47
N THR A 546 -12.32 25.41 -16.39
CA THR A 546 -11.86 25.09 -17.75
C THR A 546 -12.33 26.05 -18.84
N ARG A 547 -13.48 26.71 -18.67
CA ARG A 547 -14.09 27.56 -19.69
C ARG A 547 -14.14 29.04 -19.32
N ARG A 548 -14.20 29.39 -18.03
CA ARG A 548 -14.23 30.80 -17.60
C ARG A 548 -12.82 31.33 -17.37
N LEU A 549 -12.53 32.52 -17.92
CA LEU A 549 -11.26 33.22 -17.71
C LEU A 549 -11.28 34.06 -16.43
N GLU A 550 -12.42 34.70 -16.16
CA GLU A 550 -12.69 35.44 -14.94
C GLU A 550 -12.65 34.50 -13.71
N PRO A 551 -12.19 34.98 -12.54
CA PRO A 551 -12.30 34.24 -11.29
C PRO A 551 -13.76 34.02 -10.90
N THR A 552 -14.03 32.86 -10.33
CA THR A 552 -15.36 32.42 -9.88
C THR A 552 -15.34 32.08 -8.40
N PRO A 553 -16.50 31.80 -7.76
CA PRO A 553 -16.51 31.24 -6.41
C PRO A 553 -15.69 29.95 -6.26
N HIS A 554 -15.54 29.16 -7.33
CA HIS A 554 -14.69 27.96 -7.33
C HIS A 554 -13.19 28.25 -7.41
N ASP A 555 -12.80 29.52 -7.57
CA ASP A 555 -11.41 29.97 -7.60
C ASP A 555 -11.00 30.76 -6.34
N GLY A 556 -11.85 30.78 -5.29
CA GLY A 556 -11.58 31.50 -4.04
C GLY A 556 -12.47 32.72 -3.77
N GLY A 557 -13.52 32.90 -4.57
CA GLY A 557 -14.55 33.93 -4.34
C GLY A 557 -15.56 33.51 -3.26
N PHE A 558 -15.88 34.41 -2.34
CA PHE A 558 -16.91 34.20 -1.31
C PHE A 558 -17.64 35.50 -0.96
N ARG A 559 -18.67 35.42 -0.11
CA ARG A 559 -19.44 36.61 0.29
C ARG A 559 -18.59 37.59 1.13
N LYS A 560 -18.87 38.88 0.97
CA LYS A 560 -18.28 39.94 1.80
C LYS A 560 -18.44 39.66 3.31
N ASP A 561 -17.40 40.02 4.06
CA ASP A 561 -17.27 39.91 5.52
C ASP A 561 -17.61 38.51 6.04
N HIS A 562 -17.10 37.49 5.35
CA HIS A 562 -17.32 36.11 5.78
C HIS A 562 -16.78 35.89 7.21
N PRO A 563 -17.60 35.42 8.17
CA PRO A 563 -17.21 35.35 9.59
C PRO A 563 -15.94 34.55 9.87
N ALA A 564 -15.68 33.49 9.09
CA ALA A 564 -14.47 32.68 9.25
C ALA A 564 -13.20 33.44 8.83
N VAL A 565 -13.29 34.26 7.79
CA VAL A 565 -12.16 35.06 7.30
C VAL A 565 -11.90 36.24 8.23
N VAL A 566 -12.96 36.93 8.68
CA VAL A 566 -12.83 38.00 9.68
C VAL A 566 -12.20 37.48 10.97
N ARG A 567 -12.64 36.30 11.45
CA ARG A 567 -12.01 35.65 12.61
C ARG A 567 -10.55 35.29 12.32
N ALA A 568 -10.25 34.69 11.16
CA ALA A 568 -8.89 34.31 10.80
C ALA A 568 -7.93 35.50 10.76
N LEU A 569 -8.40 36.66 10.25
CA LEU A 569 -7.66 37.92 10.21
C LEU A 569 -7.44 38.51 11.62
N ASN A 570 -8.44 38.41 12.50
CA ASN A 570 -8.37 38.92 13.88
C ASN A 570 -7.46 38.07 14.78
N LEU A 571 -7.16 36.82 14.42
CA LEU A 571 -6.16 36.02 15.13
C LEU A 571 -4.76 36.62 14.96
N PRO A 572 -3.84 36.46 15.93
CA PRO A 572 -2.46 36.89 15.75
C PRO A 572 -1.79 36.26 14.53
N GLN A 573 -1.13 37.08 13.71
CA GLN A 573 -0.46 36.70 12.46
C GLN A 573 1.06 36.66 12.64
N SER A 574 1.72 35.69 12.01
CA SER A 574 3.18 35.62 11.91
C SER A 574 3.67 36.15 10.57
N ALA A 575 4.99 36.35 10.45
CA ALA A 575 5.63 36.69 9.18
C ALA A 575 5.27 35.70 8.07
N THR A 576 5.31 34.40 8.37
CA THR A 576 4.93 33.33 7.43
C THR A 576 3.47 33.43 7.00
N SER A 577 2.54 33.71 7.92
CA SER A 577 1.14 33.87 7.56
C SER A 577 0.87 35.14 6.77
N LEU A 578 1.59 36.23 7.03
CA LEU A 578 1.48 37.46 6.25
C LEU A 578 2.07 37.32 4.85
N ARG A 579 3.23 36.65 4.71
CA ARG A 579 3.75 36.26 3.39
C ARG A 579 2.68 35.48 2.61
N ARG A 580 2.05 34.49 3.25
CA ARG A 580 0.98 33.71 2.62
C ARG A 580 -0.22 34.60 2.27
N LEU A 581 -0.66 35.49 3.16
CA LEU A 581 -1.72 36.47 2.87
C LEU A 581 -1.41 37.34 1.63
N LEU A 582 -0.15 37.71 1.43
CA LEU A 582 0.27 38.61 0.34
C LEU A 582 0.57 37.89 -0.99
N ARG A 583 1.00 36.63 -0.94
CA ARG A 583 1.46 35.86 -2.11
C ARG A 583 0.56 34.69 -2.49
N ASP A 584 -0.29 34.25 -1.58
CA ASP A 584 -1.29 33.21 -1.77
C ASP A 584 -2.51 33.45 -0.85
N PRO A 585 -3.33 34.49 -1.11
CA PRO A 585 -4.52 34.77 -0.30
C PRO A 585 -5.47 33.58 -0.20
N LEU A 586 -5.57 32.77 -1.26
CA LEU A 586 -6.33 31.52 -1.26
C LEU A 586 -5.81 30.54 -0.21
N GLY A 587 -4.50 30.24 -0.25
CA GLY A 587 -3.85 29.38 0.73
C GLY A 587 -3.92 29.93 2.15
N PHE A 588 -3.91 31.25 2.34
CA PHE A 588 -4.16 31.86 3.65
C PHE A 588 -5.56 31.50 4.17
N VAL A 589 -6.60 31.61 3.34
CA VAL A 589 -7.97 31.24 3.74
C VAL A 589 -8.06 29.74 4.01
N TRP A 590 -7.50 28.90 3.15
CA TRP A 590 -7.50 27.45 3.34
C TRP A 590 -6.83 27.04 4.66
N LEU A 591 -5.65 27.57 4.94
CA LEU A 591 -4.92 27.24 6.16
C LEU A 591 -5.56 27.88 7.41
N ARG A 592 -5.79 29.20 7.38
CA ARG A 592 -6.14 29.98 8.59
C ARG A 592 -7.63 30.06 8.88
N ALA A 593 -8.48 29.94 7.87
CA ALA A 593 -9.93 29.98 8.05
C ALA A 593 -10.57 28.58 8.00
N LEU A 594 -10.08 27.68 7.14
CA LEU A 594 -10.61 26.31 7.02
C LEU A 594 -9.82 25.27 7.82
N GLY A 595 -8.59 25.58 8.26
CA GLY A 595 -7.75 24.64 9.00
C GLY A 595 -7.19 23.50 8.13
N MET A 596 -7.10 23.70 6.81
CA MET A 596 -6.53 22.71 5.90
C MET A 596 -5.03 22.62 6.09
N THR A 597 -4.54 21.40 6.37
CA THR A 597 -3.12 21.07 6.54
C THR A 597 -2.80 19.83 5.71
N ALA A 598 -1.58 19.73 5.21
CA ALA A 598 -1.11 18.51 4.58
C ALA A 598 -0.93 17.41 5.64
N PRO A 599 -1.31 16.14 5.36
CA PRO A 599 -1.01 15.05 6.28
C PRO A 599 0.50 14.82 6.35
N GLU A 600 1.05 14.80 7.56
CA GLU A 600 2.46 14.43 7.80
C GLU A 600 2.59 12.91 7.75
N LEU A 601 3.26 12.42 6.70
CA LEU A 601 3.61 11.00 6.56
C LEU A 601 5.03 10.83 7.11
N ALA A 602 5.15 10.56 8.40
CA ALA A 602 6.44 10.36 9.05
C ALA A 602 7.09 9.03 8.59
N VAL A 603 7.86 9.11 7.50
CA VAL A 603 8.77 8.05 7.05
C VAL A 603 10.15 8.37 7.60
N GLU A 604 10.90 7.36 8.05
CA GLU A 604 12.30 7.55 8.48
C GLU A 604 13.10 8.26 7.37
N PRO A 605 13.49 9.53 7.58
CA PRO A 605 14.14 10.29 6.54
C PRO A 605 15.61 9.90 6.45
N LEU A 606 16.18 9.68 5.27
CA LEU A 606 17.64 9.57 5.16
C LEU A 606 18.34 10.93 5.37
N GLN A 607 17.63 12.02 5.08
CA GLN A 607 18.06 13.40 5.27
C GLN A 607 16.86 14.24 5.67
N LEU A 608 17.06 15.21 6.56
CA LEU A 608 16.02 16.19 6.89
C LEU A 608 15.70 17.03 5.65
N ASP A 609 14.43 17.38 5.49
CA ASP A 609 14.04 18.35 4.48
C ASP A 609 14.60 19.75 4.87
N PRO A 610 14.69 20.69 3.91
CA PRO A 610 15.30 21.99 4.16
C PRO A 610 14.66 22.82 5.27
N ILE A 611 13.35 22.67 5.52
CA ILE A 611 12.64 23.41 6.57
C ILE A 611 13.04 22.84 7.93
N THR A 612 12.90 21.53 8.11
CA THR A 612 13.26 20.84 9.36
C THR A 612 14.76 20.99 9.67
N PHE A 613 15.63 20.96 8.65
CA PHE A 613 17.05 21.26 8.84
C PHE A 613 17.29 22.72 9.25
N GLY A 614 16.49 23.66 8.74
CA GLY A 614 16.47 25.04 9.23
C GLY A 614 16.19 25.07 10.73
N ASP A 615 15.08 24.48 11.15
CA ASP A 615 14.66 24.44 12.56
C ASP A 615 15.74 23.85 13.48
N LEU A 616 16.49 22.85 13.01
CA LEU A 616 17.64 22.28 13.71
C LEU A 616 18.73 23.32 13.98
N VAL A 617 19.10 24.10 12.95
CA VAL A 617 20.11 25.15 13.07
C VAL A 617 19.64 26.28 13.97
N HIS A 618 18.37 26.70 13.87
CA HIS A 618 17.79 27.71 14.74
C HIS A 618 17.79 27.28 16.21
N GLU A 619 17.45 26.02 16.48
CA GLU A 619 17.47 25.52 17.85
C GLU A 619 18.88 25.38 18.43
N LEU A 620 19.87 24.98 17.62
CA LEU A 620 21.28 24.99 18.01
C LEU A 620 21.76 26.40 18.37
N LEU A 621 21.43 27.40 17.55
CA LEU A 621 21.77 28.80 17.79
C LEU A 621 21.17 29.30 19.10
N ARG A 622 19.89 29.00 19.35
CA ARG A 622 19.20 29.36 20.59
C ARG A 622 19.89 28.79 21.81
N LEU A 623 20.10 27.47 21.82
CA LEU A 623 20.67 26.74 22.94
C LEU A 623 22.13 27.15 23.23
N ALA A 624 22.89 27.52 22.20
CA ALA A 624 24.24 28.04 22.39
C ALA A 624 24.24 29.47 22.96
N ILE A 625 23.39 30.36 22.44
CA ILE A 625 23.29 31.74 22.94
C ILE A 625 22.83 31.77 24.40
N GLU A 626 21.84 30.95 24.77
CA GLU A 626 21.35 30.82 26.16
C GLU A 626 22.45 30.37 27.15
N ARG A 627 23.48 29.66 26.67
CA ARG A 627 24.63 29.22 27.49
C ARG A 627 25.75 30.25 27.60
N ILE A 628 25.87 31.14 26.61
CA ILE A 628 26.95 32.14 26.52
C ILE A 628 26.54 33.47 27.19
N GLU A 629 25.25 33.81 27.12
CA GLU A 629 24.69 35.03 27.70
C GLU A 629 24.19 34.79 29.14
N PRO A 630 24.34 35.74 30.08
CA PRO A 630 24.96 37.06 29.92
C PRO A 630 26.47 37.09 30.16
N THR A 631 27.08 36.00 30.64
CA THR A 631 28.51 35.93 30.98
C THR A 631 29.08 34.62 30.43
N PRO A 632 30.05 34.64 29.50
CA PRO A 632 30.93 35.76 29.09
C PRO A 632 30.32 36.80 28.13
N SER A 633 29.05 36.68 27.73
CA SER A 633 28.38 37.41 26.63
C SER A 633 28.89 37.01 25.25
N LEU A 634 28.03 37.03 24.22
CA LEU A 634 28.45 36.57 22.89
C LEU A 634 29.57 37.43 22.29
N VAL A 635 29.59 38.73 22.62
CA VAL A 635 30.66 39.66 22.19
C VAL A 635 31.99 39.39 22.89
N GLY A 636 31.94 38.92 24.15
CA GLY A 636 33.10 38.63 24.99
C GLY A 636 33.62 37.20 24.90
N ALA A 637 32.79 36.26 24.40
CA ALA A 637 33.13 34.85 24.30
C ALA A 637 34.31 34.59 23.36
N THR A 638 35.19 33.69 23.79
CA THR A 638 36.26 33.12 22.98
C THR A 638 35.70 32.11 21.97
N PRO A 639 36.41 31.81 20.87
CA PRO A 639 35.99 30.76 19.94
C PRO A 639 35.77 29.39 20.61
N GLU A 640 36.58 29.06 21.62
CA GLU A 640 36.48 27.80 22.38
C GLU A 640 35.21 27.75 23.25
N GLU A 641 34.83 28.86 23.91
CA GLU A 641 33.57 28.94 24.66
C GLU A 641 32.35 28.80 23.75
N ILE A 642 32.40 29.37 22.53
CA ILE A 642 31.34 29.21 21.52
C ILE A 642 31.24 27.76 21.06
N ASP A 643 32.38 27.13 20.75
CA ASP A 643 32.43 25.74 20.30
C ASP A 643 31.90 24.78 21.40
N ASN A 644 32.30 24.99 22.66
CA ASN A 644 31.80 24.22 23.81
C ASN A 644 30.28 24.36 24.02
N ALA A 645 29.74 25.57 23.86
CA ALA A 645 28.30 25.81 24.00
C ALA A 645 27.50 25.12 22.88
N LEU A 646 28.03 25.12 21.65
CA LEU A 646 27.44 24.42 20.51
C LEU A 646 27.51 22.89 20.67
N ASP A 647 28.62 22.35 21.17
CA ASP A 647 28.77 20.91 21.44
C ASP A 647 27.75 20.43 22.48
N ALA A 648 27.55 21.20 23.55
CA ALA A 648 26.53 20.91 24.55
C ALA A 648 25.11 20.97 23.97
N ALA A 649 24.81 21.98 23.15
CA ALA A 649 23.51 22.10 22.46
C ALA A 649 23.25 20.95 21.48
N ALA A 650 24.27 20.53 20.73
CA ALA A 650 24.20 19.39 19.82
C ALA A 650 23.90 18.08 20.57
N SER A 651 24.52 17.87 21.73
CA SER A 651 24.25 16.70 22.59
C SER A 651 22.80 16.66 23.08
N ASP A 652 22.26 17.79 23.56
CA ASP A 652 20.86 17.86 24.01
C ASP A 652 19.87 17.55 22.90
N ILE A 653 20.12 18.08 21.70
CA ILE A 653 19.27 17.86 20.53
C ILE A 653 19.33 16.40 20.08
N ALA A 654 20.53 15.80 20.07
CA ALA A 654 20.72 14.41 19.70
C ALA A 654 19.83 13.45 20.52
N GLU A 655 19.58 13.77 21.80
CA GLU A 655 18.74 12.97 22.69
C GLU A 655 17.25 13.30 22.63
N ARG A 656 16.89 14.58 22.43
CA ARG A 656 15.49 15.04 22.52
C ARG A 656 14.73 14.92 21.21
N TRP A 657 15.36 15.27 20.08
CA TRP A 657 14.68 15.28 18.78
C TRP A 657 14.09 13.95 18.37
N PRO A 658 14.76 12.79 18.55
CA PRO A 658 14.17 11.50 18.21
C PRO A 658 12.84 11.20 18.93
N LEU A 659 12.55 11.87 20.05
CA LEU A 659 11.32 11.73 20.83
C LEU A 659 10.20 12.66 20.39
N THR A 660 10.50 13.65 19.55
CA THR A 660 9.56 14.70 19.14
C THR A 660 9.46 14.87 17.63
N GLN A 661 10.43 14.36 16.86
CA GLN A 661 10.54 14.49 15.41
C GLN A 661 11.06 13.19 14.77
N ALA A 662 10.82 13.03 13.47
CA ALA A 662 11.39 11.94 12.68
C ALA A 662 12.81 12.33 12.27
N VAL A 663 13.80 11.66 12.85
CA VAL A 663 15.21 11.89 12.57
C VAL A 663 15.78 10.79 11.68
N PRO A 664 16.89 11.04 10.96
CA PRO A 664 17.57 10.00 10.22
C PRO A 664 18.13 8.86 11.07
N PRO A 665 18.53 7.74 10.44
CA PRO A 665 19.27 6.69 11.12
C PRO A 665 20.48 7.26 11.85
N ARG A 666 20.80 6.73 13.03
CA ARG A 666 21.74 7.30 14.00
C ARG A 666 23.03 7.88 13.39
N LEU A 667 23.68 7.16 12.48
CA LEU A 667 24.92 7.63 11.83
C LEU A 667 24.70 8.90 11.01
N LEU A 668 23.65 8.93 10.19
CA LEU A 668 23.29 10.08 9.37
C LEU A 668 22.76 11.23 10.22
N TRP A 669 22.07 10.91 11.32
CA TRP A 669 21.58 11.92 12.25
C TRP A 669 22.72 12.69 12.92
N LEU A 670 23.74 11.99 13.41
CA LEU A 670 24.92 12.63 14.00
C LEU A 670 25.69 13.49 12.98
N ASP A 671 25.82 13.04 11.74
CA ASP A 671 26.42 13.85 10.66
C ASP A 671 25.57 15.09 10.33
N THR A 672 24.25 14.95 10.34
CA THR A 672 23.31 16.07 10.14
C THR A 672 23.43 17.11 11.25
N ILE A 673 23.54 16.68 12.51
CA ILE A 673 23.79 17.57 13.65
C ILE A 673 25.12 18.29 13.49
N GLU A 674 26.18 17.58 13.07
CA GLU A 674 27.50 18.18 12.89
C GLU A 674 27.52 19.22 11.76
N GLU A 675 26.80 18.97 10.65
CA GLU A 675 26.60 19.99 9.60
C GLU A 675 25.79 21.18 10.12
N ALA A 676 24.71 20.95 10.86
CA ALA A 676 23.91 22.02 11.45
C ALA A 676 24.73 22.86 12.45
N ARG A 677 25.59 22.21 13.23
CA ARG A 677 26.55 22.84 14.15
C ARG A 677 27.55 23.73 13.39
N ARG A 678 28.10 23.27 12.26
CA ARG A 678 28.96 24.10 11.40
C ARG A 678 28.25 25.37 10.92
N ARG A 679 26.98 25.25 10.51
CA ARG A 679 26.14 26.39 10.10
C ARG A 679 25.85 27.34 11.27
N ALA A 680 25.49 26.80 12.43
CA ALA A 680 25.24 27.59 13.64
C ALA A 680 26.50 28.34 14.09
N ARG A 681 27.67 27.69 14.10
CA ARG A 681 28.96 28.31 14.39
C ARG A 681 29.23 29.51 13.49
N ARG A 682 28.92 29.41 12.19
CA ARG A 682 29.01 30.55 11.27
C ARG A 682 28.09 31.69 11.71
N GLY A 683 26.85 31.40 12.07
CA GLY A 683 25.87 32.41 12.52
C GLY A 683 26.29 33.17 13.78
N LEU A 684 27.09 32.55 14.65
CA LEU A 684 27.65 33.18 15.86
C LEU A 684 28.96 33.94 15.62
N THR A 685 29.70 33.60 14.55
CA THR A 685 31.06 34.12 14.28
C THR A 685 31.16 35.06 13.07
N ILE A 686 30.07 35.28 12.33
CA ILE A 686 30.04 36.14 11.13
C ILE A 686 30.23 37.64 11.43
N ASP A 687 30.15 38.05 12.70
CA ASP A 687 30.02 39.47 13.09
C ASP A 687 31.34 40.21 13.32
N GLU A 688 31.41 41.45 12.81
CA GLU A 688 32.11 42.54 13.51
C GLU A 688 31.29 42.95 14.74
N ARG A 689 31.96 43.13 15.89
CA ARG A 689 31.32 43.40 17.19
C ARG A 689 30.42 44.65 17.11
N PHE A 690 29.11 44.50 17.37
CA PHE A 690 28.10 45.59 17.32
C PHE A 690 28.34 46.73 18.34
N GLY A 691 29.25 46.49 19.28
CA GLY A 691 29.73 47.42 20.30
C GLY A 691 30.04 46.67 21.60
N PRO A 692 30.92 47.18 22.47
CA PRO A 692 31.08 46.65 23.82
C PRO A 692 29.78 46.71 24.62
N GLY A 693 29.48 45.67 25.40
CA GLY A 693 28.30 45.62 26.28
C GLY A 693 26.97 45.28 25.58
N THR A 694 26.99 44.98 24.28
CA THR A 694 25.81 44.48 23.58
C THR A 694 25.37 43.13 24.16
N ARG A 695 24.07 43.00 24.44
CA ARG A 695 23.43 41.73 24.81
C ARG A 695 22.78 41.10 23.59
N SER A 696 23.03 39.82 23.40
CA SER A 696 22.44 39.03 22.31
C SER A 696 21.31 38.17 22.86
N PHE A 697 20.19 38.12 22.15
CA PHE A 697 19.06 37.29 22.49
C PHE A 697 18.68 36.47 21.26
N SER A 698 18.29 35.22 21.45
CA SER A 698 17.91 34.34 20.35
C SER A 698 16.50 33.83 20.51
N GLU A 699 15.84 33.58 19.38
CA GLU A 699 14.51 32.99 19.35
C GLU A 699 13.55 33.74 20.28
N VAL A 700 13.57 35.08 20.20
CA VAL A 700 12.87 36.00 21.13
C VAL A 700 11.41 36.13 20.70
N PRO A 701 10.44 35.71 21.53
CA PRO A 701 9.03 35.75 21.18
C PRO A 701 8.45 37.17 21.35
N PHE A 702 7.38 37.45 20.61
CA PHE A 702 6.55 38.65 20.78
C PHE A 702 5.10 38.37 20.41
N GLY A 703 4.16 39.10 21.01
CA GLY A 703 2.73 38.98 20.75
C GLY A 703 2.11 37.61 21.07
N ASN A 704 2.83 36.75 21.79
CA ASN A 704 2.33 35.45 22.28
C ASN A 704 1.80 35.62 23.71
N PRO A 705 0.85 34.78 24.17
CA PRO A 705 0.51 34.75 25.59
C PRO A 705 1.77 34.51 26.43
N GLN A 706 1.90 35.25 27.54
CA GLN A 706 3.08 35.15 28.41
C GLN A 706 3.28 33.70 28.86
N SER A 707 4.42 33.11 28.52
CA SER A 707 4.80 31.78 28.97
C SER A 707 5.20 31.80 30.45
N SER A 708 5.12 30.63 31.10
CA SER A 708 5.57 30.44 32.49
C SER A 708 7.10 30.37 32.63
N ALA A 709 7.84 30.46 31.52
CA ALA A 709 9.30 30.40 31.54
C ALA A 709 9.87 31.76 31.95
N GLU A 710 10.71 31.77 32.99
CA GLU A 710 11.45 32.97 33.40
C GLU A 710 12.62 33.24 32.43
N ARG A 711 12.32 33.76 31.24
CA ARG A 711 13.34 34.26 30.30
C ARG A 711 13.63 35.73 30.55
N SER A 712 14.91 36.11 30.62
CA SER A 712 15.34 37.51 30.66
C SER A 712 15.44 38.10 29.25
N ASP A 713 14.29 38.21 28.57
CA ASP A 713 14.19 38.76 27.21
C ASP A 713 14.17 40.31 27.22
N PRO A 714 14.48 40.98 26.09
CA PRO A 714 14.56 42.44 26.00
C PRO A 714 13.23 43.19 26.17
N TRP A 715 12.11 42.47 26.06
CA TRP A 715 10.73 42.92 26.26
C TRP A 715 9.87 41.76 26.80
N PRO A 716 8.67 42.04 27.36
CA PRO A 716 7.70 41.01 27.74
C PRO A 716 7.13 40.28 26.53
N GLU A 717 7.07 38.95 26.58
CA GLU A 717 6.52 38.10 25.51
C GLU A 717 5.07 38.47 25.13
N GLY A 718 4.26 38.82 26.15
CA GLY A 718 2.86 39.23 26.03
C GLY A 718 2.60 40.60 25.41
N GLN A 719 3.63 41.38 25.09
CA GLN A 719 3.44 42.72 24.56
C GLN A 719 2.80 42.66 23.16
N GLU A 720 1.61 43.24 23.03
CA GLU A 720 0.88 43.26 21.76
C GLU A 720 1.57 44.20 20.75
N VAL A 721 1.67 43.71 19.51
CA VAL A 721 2.21 44.45 18.37
C VAL A 721 1.12 44.50 17.31
N MET A 722 0.78 45.70 16.85
CA MET A 722 -0.28 45.90 15.86
C MET A 722 0.27 46.59 14.62
N ILE A 723 -0.15 46.13 13.44
CA ILE A 723 0.27 46.71 12.17
C ILE A 723 -0.89 47.04 11.25
N GLY A 724 -0.63 47.99 10.36
CA GLY A 724 -1.57 48.45 9.33
C GLY A 724 -2.73 49.23 9.92
N GLN A 725 -3.51 49.86 9.05
CA GLN A 725 -4.75 50.53 9.43
C GLN A 725 -5.82 49.55 9.90
N SER A 726 -5.70 48.29 9.44
CA SER A 726 -6.62 47.21 9.78
C SER A 726 -6.43 46.64 11.20
N GLY A 727 -5.38 47.05 11.92
CA GLY A 727 -5.11 46.61 13.29
C GLY A 727 -4.77 45.12 13.39
N ILE A 728 -3.96 44.60 12.46
CA ILE A 728 -3.56 43.19 12.48
C ILE A 728 -2.62 42.95 13.66
N ARG A 729 -3.02 42.05 14.55
CA ARG A 729 -2.19 41.61 15.68
C ARG A 729 -1.07 40.73 15.15
N LEU A 730 0.17 41.05 15.51
CA LEU A 730 1.32 40.23 15.18
C LEU A 730 1.70 39.34 16.35
N LYS A 731 2.19 38.16 16.00
CA LYS A 731 2.96 37.30 16.88
C LYS A 731 4.10 36.68 16.11
N GLY A 732 5.14 36.28 16.81
CA GLY A 732 6.20 35.55 16.17
C GLY A 732 7.39 35.38 17.07
N ARG A 733 8.51 35.15 16.41
CA ARG A 733 9.78 34.94 17.05
C ARG A 733 10.87 35.50 16.14
N ILE A 734 11.78 36.24 16.73
CA ILE A 734 12.92 36.83 16.02
C ILE A 734 14.15 35.98 16.32
N ASP A 735 14.82 35.47 15.28
CA ASP A 735 15.89 34.48 15.42
C ASP A 735 17.06 35.00 16.29
N ARG A 736 17.50 36.24 16.06
CA ARG A 736 18.45 36.94 16.94
C ARG A 736 18.24 38.44 16.98
N VAL A 737 18.36 38.99 18.18
CA VAL A 737 18.28 40.43 18.49
C VAL A 737 19.50 40.82 19.31
N ASP A 738 20.28 41.76 18.80
CA ASP A 738 21.40 42.37 19.52
C ASP A 738 20.98 43.77 20.00
N VAL A 739 21.06 44.03 21.31
CA VAL A 739 20.66 45.31 21.91
C VAL A 739 21.85 45.97 22.59
N LYS A 740 22.14 47.24 22.26
CA LYS A 740 23.17 48.04 22.94
C LYS A 740 22.76 48.38 24.38
N PRO A 741 23.71 48.65 25.30
CA PRO A 741 23.41 49.02 26.68
C PRO A 741 22.44 50.20 26.82
N ASP A 742 22.49 51.15 25.89
CA ASP A 742 21.63 52.34 25.86
C ASP A 742 20.25 52.09 25.21
N ARG A 743 19.99 50.88 24.71
CA ARG A 743 18.79 50.46 23.96
C ARG A 743 18.51 51.27 22.68
N ARG A 744 19.41 52.18 22.27
CA ARG A 744 19.21 53.05 21.09
C ARG A 744 19.61 52.40 19.77
N GLY A 745 20.53 51.44 19.83
CA GLY A 745 20.93 50.63 18.68
C GLY A 745 20.45 49.19 18.82
N VAL A 746 19.64 48.74 17.87
CA VAL A 746 19.12 47.37 17.80
C VAL A 746 19.47 46.76 16.45
N ARG A 747 20.00 45.53 16.47
CA ARG A 747 20.29 44.77 15.25
C ARG A 747 19.53 43.45 15.26
N ILE A 748 18.81 43.18 14.18
CA ILE A 748 17.97 42.00 13.98
C ILE A 748 18.67 41.12 12.95
N SER A 749 18.89 39.85 13.27
CA SER A 749 19.46 38.88 12.32
C SER A 749 18.45 37.78 12.04
N ASP A 750 18.08 37.64 10.77
CA ASP A 750 17.26 36.54 10.24
C ASP A 750 18.19 35.52 9.57
N TYR A 751 18.25 34.31 10.10
CA TYR A 751 19.17 33.27 9.64
C TYR A 751 18.52 32.43 8.53
N LYS A 752 19.29 32.12 7.48
CA LYS A 752 18.85 31.28 6.36
C LYS A 752 19.86 30.17 6.10
N THR A 753 19.36 28.93 6.04
CA THR A 753 20.16 27.72 5.78
C THR A 753 20.18 27.30 4.30
N GLY A 754 19.33 27.91 3.47
CA GLY A 754 19.26 27.65 2.03
C GLY A 754 20.40 28.28 1.22
N THR A 755 20.35 28.12 -0.11
CA THR A 755 21.37 28.67 -1.02
C THR A 755 21.36 30.20 -1.04
N THR A 756 22.53 30.83 -0.88
CA THR A 756 22.71 32.29 -1.02
C THR A 756 22.30 32.78 -2.44
N PRO A 757 21.34 33.71 -2.56
CA PRO A 757 21.00 34.36 -3.83
C PRO A 757 22.17 35.19 -4.40
N ARG A 758 22.30 35.24 -5.73
CA ARG A 758 23.39 35.99 -6.41
C ARG A 758 23.41 37.49 -6.08
N ASN A 759 22.24 38.11 -5.95
CA ASN A 759 22.08 39.54 -5.69
C ASN A 759 21.42 39.78 -4.32
N LEU A 760 21.96 39.15 -3.27
CA LEU A 760 21.37 39.18 -1.93
C LEU A 760 21.13 40.61 -1.38
N CYS A 761 22.04 41.55 -1.68
CA CYS A 761 21.92 42.95 -1.24
C CYS A 761 20.78 43.72 -1.92
N ASP A 762 20.29 43.26 -3.07
CA ASP A 762 19.22 43.93 -3.82
C ASP A 762 17.82 43.45 -3.40
N VAL A 763 17.74 42.38 -2.62
CA VAL A 763 16.46 41.85 -2.11
C VAL A 763 15.94 42.80 -1.04
N ILE A 764 14.77 43.40 -1.25
CA ILE A 764 14.11 44.25 -0.24
C ILE A 764 12.81 43.59 0.23
N LEU A 765 11.83 43.43 -0.65
CA LEU A 765 10.62 42.66 -0.39
C LEU A 765 10.53 41.40 -1.26
N GLY A 766 11.29 41.31 -2.36
CA GLY A 766 11.39 40.14 -3.23
C GLY A 766 10.03 39.68 -3.76
N GLY A 767 9.19 40.61 -4.22
CA GLY A 767 7.82 40.30 -4.61
C GLY A 767 6.89 39.96 -3.44
N GLY A 768 7.28 40.27 -2.19
CA GLY A 768 6.63 39.83 -0.96
C GLY A 768 7.13 38.48 -0.42
N THR A 769 8.19 37.89 -0.99
CA THR A 769 8.79 36.64 -0.47
C THR A 769 9.61 36.87 0.80
N GLU A 770 10.16 38.07 0.95
CA GLU A 770 10.95 38.51 2.11
C GLU A 770 10.21 39.66 2.78
N VAL A 771 9.38 39.34 3.77
CA VAL A 771 8.66 40.35 4.57
C VAL A 771 9.23 40.45 5.99
N GLN A 772 10.12 39.54 6.37
CA GLN A 772 10.56 39.37 7.74
C GLN A 772 11.37 40.56 8.22
N ARG A 773 12.34 41.06 7.42
CA ARG A 773 13.20 42.17 7.86
C ARG A 773 12.42 43.46 8.14
N ALA A 774 11.53 43.84 7.23
CA ALA A 774 10.67 45.02 7.41
C ALA A 774 9.65 44.81 8.54
N LEU A 775 9.04 43.63 8.65
CA LEU A 775 8.07 43.31 9.70
C LEU A 775 8.70 43.34 11.10
N TYR A 776 9.90 42.77 11.24
CA TYR A 776 10.63 42.75 12.51
C TYR A 776 11.14 44.14 12.89
N ALA A 777 11.52 44.98 11.93
CA ALA A 777 11.88 46.37 12.21
C ALA A 777 10.67 47.18 12.76
N ILE A 778 9.49 47.06 12.13
CA ILE A 778 8.24 47.64 12.64
C ILE A 778 7.93 47.13 14.06
N THR A 779 8.17 45.84 14.29
CA THR A 779 7.97 45.20 15.59
C THR A 779 8.91 45.79 16.64
N ILE A 780 10.22 45.92 16.34
CA ILE A 780 11.20 46.53 17.25
C ILE A 780 10.84 47.99 17.57
N GLY A 781 10.39 48.77 16.59
CA GLY A 781 9.96 50.16 16.83
C GLY A 781 8.83 50.29 17.86
N GLN A 782 7.98 49.27 18.01
CA GLN A 782 6.93 49.22 19.03
C GLN A 782 7.40 48.62 20.37
N LEU A 783 8.29 47.62 20.32
CA LEU A 783 8.76 46.90 21.52
C LEU A 783 9.89 47.63 22.26
N ILE A 784 10.71 48.41 21.54
CA ILE A 784 11.80 49.24 22.08
C ILE A 784 11.65 50.66 21.51
N PRO A 785 10.75 51.49 22.08
CA PRO A 785 10.50 52.85 21.56
C PRO A 785 11.73 53.77 21.61
N GLU A 786 12.74 53.44 22.41
CA GLU A 786 14.01 54.20 22.50
C GLU A 786 14.98 53.91 21.35
N ALA A 787 14.70 52.89 20.52
CA ALA A 787 15.55 52.49 19.41
C ALA A 787 15.53 53.55 18.30
N SER A 788 16.62 54.32 18.17
CA SER A 788 16.80 55.30 17.11
C SER A 788 17.52 54.76 15.87
N VAL A 789 18.20 53.61 16.01
CA VAL A 789 18.92 52.95 14.92
C VAL A 789 18.54 51.48 14.92
N ILE A 790 17.82 51.05 13.88
CA ILE A 790 17.41 49.66 13.66
C ILE A 790 18.11 49.17 12.39
N ILE A 791 18.87 48.08 12.51
CA ILE A 791 19.51 47.39 11.39
C ILE A 791 18.91 46.00 11.29
N SER A 792 18.22 45.72 10.19
CA SER A 792 17.62 44.42 9.94
C SER A 792 18.42 43.69 8.87
N ARG A 793 18.98 42.52 9.17
CA ARG A 793 19.89 41.82 8.24
C ARG A 793 19.50 40.38 7.98
N LEU A 794 19.77 39.96 6.76
CA LEU A 794 19.57 38.59 6.28
C LEU A 794 20.92 37.88 6.24
N VAL A 795 21.03 36.75 6.93
CA VAL A 795 22.28 36.02 7.14
C VAL A 795 22.16 34.61 6.56
N TYR A 796 22.78 34.38 5.40
CA TYR A 796 22.88 33.05 4.82
C TYR A 796 24.07 32.30 5.41
N LEU A 797 23.80 31.11 5.94
CA LEU A 797 24.79 30.25 6.61
C LEU A 797 25.48 29.28 5.65
N ASP A 798 25.04 29.24 4.38
CA ASP A 798 25.60 28.34 3.37
C ASP A 798 26.99 28.78 2.86
N THR A 799 27.29 30.09 2.91
CA THR A 799 28.52 30.71 2.42
C THR A 799 29.27 31.55 3.46
N MET A 800 30.51 31.94 3.14
CA MET A 800 31.31 32.90 3.94
C MET A 800 31.07 34.37 3.54
N GLY A 801 30.01 34.66 2.77
CA GLY A 801 29.65 36.03 2.37
C GLY A 801 29.21 36.91 3.55
N PRO A 802 29.19 38.24 3.37
CA PRO A 802 28.68 39.18 4.38
C PRO A 802 27.15 39.11 4.50
N ALA A 803 26.62 39.56 5.65
CA ALA A 803 25.18 39.71 5.84
C ALA A 803 24.60 40.84 4.98
N ALA A 804 23.38 40.68 4.48
CA ALA A 804 22.68 41.75 3.75
C ALA A 804 21.81 42.58 4.69
N SER A 805 22.34 43.75 5.05
CA SER A 805 21.67 44.72 5.91
C SER A 805 20.65 45.56 5.14
N LEU A 806 19.55 45.86 5.82
CA LEU A 806 18.51 46.80 5.43
C LEU A 806 18.35 47.80 6.58
N ASP A 807 18.68 49.06 6.32
CA ASP A 807 18.64 50.16 7.30
C ASP A 807 18.30 51.50 6.61
N GLY A 808 18.16 52.56 7.43
CA GLY A 808 17.92 53.93 6.99
C GLY A 808 16.68 54.09 6.09
N ASP A 809 16.79 54.99 5.11
CA ASP A 809 15.69 55.35 4.19
C ASP A 809 15.11 54.15 3.42
N THR A 810 15.93 53.15 3.13
CA THR A 810 15.53 51.94 2.38
C THR A 810 14.63 51.06 3.24
N LEU A 811 14.99 50.88 4.52
CA LEU A 811 14.17 50.15 5.49
C LEU A 811 12.82 50.83 5.68
N GLU A 812 12.80 52.13 5.96
CA GLU A 812 11.55 52.87 6.16
C GLU A 812 10.60 52.81 4.95
N ARG A 813 11.17 52.80 3.74
CA ARG A 813 10.39 52.63 2.50
C ARG A 813 9.76 51.24 2.43
N ALA A 814 10.54 50.20 2.75
CA ALA A 814 10.06 48.83 2.78
C ALA A 814 8.94 48.63 3.81
N GLU A 815 9.07 49.24 5.00
CA GLU A 815 8.04 49.22 6.04
C GLU A 815 6.72 49.84 5.55
N ARG A 816 6.78 51.04 4.97
CA ARG A 816 5.58 51.73 4.43
C ARG A 816 4.91 50.91 3.33
N MET A 817 5.69 50.32 2.43
CA MET A 817 5.17 49.47 1.35
C MET A 817 4.52 48.20 1.90
N LEU A 818 5.16 47.52 2.85
CA LEU A 818 4.62 46.31 3.47
C LEU A 818 3.28 46.59 4.15
N LEU A 819 3.21 47.65 4.97
CA LEU A 819 1.97 48.04 5.66
C LEU A 819 0.84 48.33 4.66
N HIS A 820 1.14 49.06 3.57
CA HIS A 820 0.17 49.35 2.53
C HIS A 820 -0.41 48.06 1.89
N PHE A 821 0.45 47.12 1.48
CA PHE A 821 -0.03 45.89 0.83
C PHE A 821 -0.72 44.92 1.80
N VAL A 822 -0.35 44.93 3.08
CA VAL A 822 -1.10 44.20 4.12
C VAL A 822 -2.53 44.72 4.19
N ASP A 823 -2.73 46.04 4.27
CA ASP A 823 -4.08 46.62 4.31
C ASP A 823 -4.89 46.31 3.02
N VAL A 824 -4.24 46.37 1.85
CA VAL A 824 -4.85 45.97 0.57
C VAL A 824 -5.31 44.50 0.58
N ALA A 825 -4.47 43.58 1.05
CA ALA A 825 -4.80 42.16 1.09
C ALA A 825 -5.94 41.87 2.10
N VAL A 826 -5.92 42.53 3.27
CA VAL A 826 -6.99 42.43 4.27
C VAL A 826 -8.32 42.94 3.70
N GLU A 827 -8.31 44.08 3.01
CA GLU A 827 -9.50 44.63 2.35
C GLU A 827 -10.04 43.68 1.27
N GLY A 828 -9.15 43.10 0.45
CA GLY A 828 -9.49 42.11 -0.56
C GLY A 828 -10.18 40.88 0.03
N LEU A 829 -9.62 40.30 1.10
CA LEU A 829 -10.21 39.17 1.80
C LEU A 829 -11.57 39.53 2.44
N ARG A 830 -11.70 40.70 3.06
CA ARG A 830 -12.99 41.16 3.61
C ARG A 830 -14.04 41.34 2.51
N ASN A 831 -13.63 41.78 1.32
CA ASN A 831 -14.52 41.93 0.17
C ASN A 831 -14.87 40.60 -0.53
N GLY A 832 -14.29 39.47 -0.11
CA GLY A 832 -14.62 38.16 -0.65
C GLY A 832 -13.70 37.65 -1.75
N ALA A 833 -12.51 38.24 -1.91
CA ALA A 833 -11.55 37.90 -2.97
C ALA A 833 -10.30 37.24 -2.39
N ALA A 834 -10.28 35.90 -2.26
CA ALA A 834 -9.08 35.13 -1.93
C ALA A 834 -8.60 34.32 -3.13
N TYR A 835 -8.16 35.01 -4.16
CA TYR A 835 -7.69 34.35 -5.38
C TYR A 835 -6.24 33.86 -5.23
N ALA A 836 -5.87 32.88 -6.04
CA ALA A 836 -4.51 32.36 -6.08
C ALA A 836 -3.51 33.47 -6.45
N GLY A 837 -2.40 33.55 -5.73
CA GLY A 837 -1.26 34.40 -6.07
C GLY A 837 -0.06 33.56 -6.54
N PRO A 838 1.12 34.17 -6.75
CA PRO A 838 2.29 33.47 -7.29
C PRO A 838 2.73 32.24 -6.48
N ASP A 839 2.56 32.26 -5.14
CA ASP A 839 2.97 31.12 -4.31
C ASP A 839 1.98 29.96 -4.38
N ALA A 840 0.74 30.17 -4.86
CA ALA A 840 -0.25 29.11 -5.04
C ALA A 840 0.22 28.01 -6.02
N PHE A 841 1.00 28.41 -7.03
CA PHE A 841 1.48 27.54 -8.10
C PHE A 841 2.90 27.01 -7.87
N ALA A 842 3.59 27.52 -6.84
CA ALA A 842 4.96 27.14 -6.56
C ALA A 842 5.10 25.67 -6.17
N ALA A 843 6.22 25.04 -6.53
CA ALA A 843 6.46 23.62 -6.28
C ALA A 843 6.49 23.25 -4.80
N TYR A 844 6.83 24.20 -3.93
CA TYR A 844 6.90 24.02 -2.48
C TYR A 844 5.56 24.23 -1.76
N ASN A 845 4.50 24.66 -2.45
CA ASN A 845 3.20 24.87 -1.80
C ASN A 845 2.50 23.54 -1.55
N ASP A 846 2.33 23.23 -0.26
CA ASP A 846 1.70 22.03 0.28
C ASP A 846 0.21 21.93 -0.08
N LEU A 847 -0.45 23.08 -0.30
CA LEU A 847 -1.88 23.13 -0.64
C LEU A 847 -2.15 22.97 -2.13
N ARG A 848 -1.12 22.82 -2.96
CA ARG A 848 -1.24 22.69 -4.43
C ARG A 848 -2.07 21.48 -4.86
N ILE A 849 -2.14 20.44 -4.03
CA ILE A 849 -2.98 19.26 -4.28
C ILE A 849 -4.49 19.59 -4.30
N ALA A 850 -4.90 20.68 -3.66
CA ALA A 850 -6.28 21.15 -3.67
C ALA A 850 -6.63 21.98 -4.92
N LEU A 851 -5.63 22.34 -5.75
CA LEU A 851 -5.83 23.02 -7.03
C LEU A 851 -6.13 22.00 -8.16
N PRO A 852 -6.68 22.45 -9.30
CA PRO A 852 -6.98 21.58 -10.43
C PRO A 852 -5.74 20.82 -10.95
N ALA A 853 -5.90 19.51 -11.22
CA ALA A 853 -4.79 18.60 -11.55
C ALA A 853 -3.93 19.02 -12.77
N ALA A 854 -4.51 19.71 -13.76
CA ALA A 854 -3.76 20.27 -14.89
C ALA A 854 -3.28 21.70 -14.56
N LEU A 855 -2.44 21.81 -13.52
CA LEU A 855 -2.11 23.06 -12.85
C LEU A 855 -1.61 24.14 -13.80
N ASP A 856 -0.60 23.84 -14.63
CA ASP A 856 -0.03 24.82 -15.58
C ASP A 856 -1.09 25.35 -16.57
N ARG A 857 -2.02 24.49 -17.00
CA ARG A 857 -3.12 24.90 -17.90
C ARG A 857 -4.19 25.70 -17.18
N TYR A 858 -4.36 25.47 -15.88
CA TYR A 858 -5.29 26.22 -15.05
C TYR A 858 -4.72 27.61 -14.74
N GLU A 859 -3.45 27.68 -14.30
CA GLU A 859 -2.70 28.92 -14.08
C GLU A 859 -2.71 29.78 -15.33
N ALA A 860 -2.22 29.26 -16.46
CA ALA A 860 -2.15 30.02 -17.72
C ALA A 860 -3.51 30.56 -18.18
N ARG A 861 -4.61 29.85 -17.89
CA ARG A 861 -5.97 30.28 -18.26
C ARG A 861 -6.51 31.38 -17.35
N LYS A 862 -6.24 31.29 -16.05
CA LYS A 862 -6.82 32.17 -15.03
C LYS A 862 -5.92 33.35 -14.66
N GLN A 863 -4.64 33.35 -15.05
CA GLN A 863 -3.65 34.34 -14.62
C GLN A 863 -4.10 35.79 -14.83
N GLU A 864 -4.62 36.12 -16.02
CA GLU A 864 -5.08 37.48 -16.32
C GLU A 864 -6.29 37.88 -15.45
N GLY A 865 -7.23 36.94 -15.26
CA GLY A 865 -8.38 37.13 -14.38
C GLY A 865 -7.96 37.32 -12.91
N PHE A 866 -7.00 36.53 -12.42
CA PHE A 866 -6.45 36.67 -11.08
C PHE A 866 -5.71 37.98 -10.89
N ASN A 867 -4.89 38.39 -11.86
CA ASN A 867 -4.18 39.67 -11.81
C ASN A 867 -5.15 40.85 -11.83
N THR A 868 -6.21 40.79 -12.65
CA THR A 868 -7.24 41.83 -12.73
C THR A 868 -8.03 41.94 -11.43
N ALA A 869 -8.49 40.80 -10.89
CA ALA A 869 -9.23 40.77 -9.63
C ALA A 869 -8.37 41.18 -8.42
N GLN A 870 -7.04 41.02 -8.52
CA GLN A 870 -6.06 41.41 -7.50
C GLN A 870 -5.20 42.61 -7.94
N GLN A 871 -5.72 43.50 -8.80
CA GLN A 871 -4.94 44.59 -9.39
C GLN A 871 -4.26 45.53 -8.38
N ARG A 872 -4.81 45.64 -7.15
CA ARG A 872 -4.22 46.44 -6.08
C ARG A 872 -3.07 45.72 -5.36
N LEU A 873 -3.07 44.39 -5.35
CA LEU A 873 -2.04 43.56 -4.71
C LEU A 873 -0.93 43.15 -5.69
N ALA A 874 -1.27 42.94 -6.97
CA ALA A 874 -0.33 42.54 -8.02
C ALA A 874 0.95 43.40 -8.14
N PRO A 875 0.93 44.73 -7.90
CA PRO A 875 2.15 45.55 -7.92
C PRO A 875 3.21 45.14 -6.88
N LEU A 876 2.82 44.45 -5.80
CA LEU A 876 3.76 43.88 -4.83
C LEU A 876 4.67 42.85 -5.48
N TRP A 877 4.13 42.01 -6.36
CA TRP A 877 4.87 40.88 -6.93
C TRP A 877 5.95 41.29 -7.94
N ALA A 878 5.94 42.56 -8.36
CA ALA A 878 6.97 43.16 -9.19
C ALA A 878 8.04 43.95 -8.39
N GLN A 879 7.91 44.02 -7.05
CA GLN A 879 8.88 44.71 -6.20
C GLN A 879 10.18 43.90 -6.06
N PRO A 880 11.35 44.58 -6.01
CA PRO A 880 12.64 43.94 -5.78
C PRO A 880 12.78 43.32 -4.39
#